data_AF-A0A3G2JLC4-F1
#
_entry.id   AF-A0A3G2JLC4-F1
#
_cell.length_a   1.000
_cell.length_b   1.000
_cell.length_c   1.000
_cell.angle_alpha   90.00
_cell.angle_beta   90.00
_cell.angle_gamma   90.00
#
_symmetry.space_group_name_H-M   'P 1'
#
loop_
_entity.id
_entity.type
_entity.pdbx_description
1 polymer ?
#
loop_
_entity_poly.entity_id
_entity_poly.type
_entity_poly.pdbx_seq_one_letter_code
_entity_poly.pdbx_strand_id
1 'polypeptide(L)'
;MSGNQTGAEADPQPTAATRAGTARDGGRHGAPRPEAARTSPWHGRRQQAPAAPRPSSPRGGGLAAPSSPDARRGTRPPAETAASRQPASPRPTGRADGGGPAFTAHRAGGAWLISRAGTADPRALAFAAGLAPDPECTVLVVDLPDEADGGTLDRLAQAVPPGETGLRLVFGRPPRPAALVVARRLAERLGRTVTAADGLPLPTPGGGLFIDADRGAGWVRCAPGAPDVRDSRRFPKPSWESVLPDRPRSPGTAVADPVPAGVWLRPVAEGTSHDDHRTRLSGRLKVSSELLTVVVGVPGAAPLPVADVARLWQSLPPHVRPAVRFVCYGPTRLSGGRHFGDVLAQVVGEPVRLYNGLPDGADDSGEVLLVRQDGSPGRPLLAQEFVHLPPTGSAGPPSPPFAAAHRWPLGDLPELGPGTHLLADDAVVEVVRSGLWVRLPHDPPYAAEVRSADPHPGRDRVLCDADSEAELPRLKRLAADLVRGFPTEVRRAVRLGVCRPTVPARGRPQERPAPRAGDRPSSPDAGGSCPEPGGGRVDGAPRLTAPDSGHEGSLSVAAEILRRHPELTADRPHPDAVAGLAAVLRRLAETEEPGGTGAEAAAGRPVPGDGELLRTGLRMLPVHRGATGLRATLDEAMRQWYAGQRLVVDPQVCEASALGPRDEPGNTDFLIWSVDGRRTDLLDPLCPDRVLFLPGSRFRVLGAEPGIPGVVMMREVGPGETPEDPGRDRAAVRELTRAWRGRRGDGGA
;
A
#
# COMPACT_ATOMS: atom_id res chain seq x y z
N MET A 1 -10.21 36.74 76.72
CA MET A 1 -10.47 37.77 75.67
C MET A 1 -11.54 37.23 74.74
N SER A 2 -12.39 38.10 74.17
CA SER A 2 -13.49 37.75 73.25
C SER A 2 -12.99 37.24 71.89
N GLY A 3 -13.76 36.52 71.06
CA GLY A 3 -15.09 35.92 71.25
C GLY A 3 -16.01 36.06 70.01
N ASN A 4 -16.71 34.97 69.62
CA ASN A 4 -17.81 34.89 68.61
C ASN A 4 -17.46 35.20 67.12
N GLN A 5 -18.25 34.84 66.07
CA GLN A 5 -19.20 33.73 65.77
C GLN A 5 -19.49 33.71 64.24
N THR A 6 -20.17 32.64 63.74
CA THR A 6 -21.03 32.46 62.51
C THR A 6 -21.19 33.58 61.43
N GLY A 7 -21.50 33.32 60.14
CA GLY A 7 -21.90 32.09 59.41
C GLY A 7 -22.77 32.41 58.15
N ALA A 8 -23.29 31.39 57.45
CA ALA A 8 -24.40 31.39 56.45
C ALA A 8 -24.29 32.12 55.08
N GLU A 9 -24.02 31.34 54.02
CA GLU A 9 -24.89 31.03 52.86
C GLU A 9 -26.12 31.93 52.48
N ALA A 10 -26.21 32.35 51.20
CA ALA A 10 -27.47 32.57 50.43
C ALA A 10 -27.23 32.83 48.91
N ASP A 11 -28.20 32.45 48.05
CA ASP A 11 -28.31 32.75 46.60
C ASP A 11 -29.23 33.98 46.36
N PRO A 12 -29.19 34.66 45.19
CA PRO A 12 -30.41 34.63 44.35
C PRO A 12 -30.23 34.76 42.81
N GLN A 13 -31.26 34.31 42.08
CA GLN A 13 -31.51 34.59 40.65
C GLN A 13 -32.21 35.97 40.38
N PRO A 14 -32.99 36.20 39.28
CA PRO A 14 -32.49 36.96 38.12
C PRO A 14 -33.37 38.17 37.74
N THR A 15 -33.02 38.90 36.66
CA THR A 15 -33.84 39.99 36.10
C THR A 15 -33.95 39.96 34.57
N ALA A 16 -34.99 40.62 34.02
CA ALA A 16 -35.34 40.61 32.59
C ALA A 16 -36.10 41.91 32.17
N ALA A 17 -36.42 42.01 30.87
CA ALA A 17 -37.21 43.08 30.20
C ALA A 17 -36.46 44.44 30.01
N THR A 18 -36.83 45.38 29.12
CA THR A 18 -38.08 45.60 28.32
C THR A 18 -37.80 46.17 26.90
N ARG A 19 -38.83 46.21 26.03
CA ARG A 19 -38.87 46.66 24.61
C ARG A 19 -38.91 48.18 24.38
N ALA A 20 -38.43 48.64 23.22
CA ALA A 20 -39.04 49.58 22.23
C ALA A 20 -38.10 49.66 20.98
N GLY A 21 -38.46 49.99 19.72
CA GLY A 21 -39.60 50.69 19.09
C GLY A 21 -39.13 52.04 18.50
N THR A 22 -39.39 52.48 17.25
CA THR A 22 -40.24 51.99 16.12
C THR A 22 -39.83 52.66 14.78
N ALA A 23 -40.21 52.05 13.62
CA ALA A 23 -40.36 52.69 12.28
C ALA A 23 -39.09 53.30 11.61
N ARG A 24 -38.94 53.49 10.29
CA ARG A 24 -39.71 53.21 9.05
C ARG A 24 -38.71 53.26 7.86
N ASP A 25 -38.93 52.76 6.64
CA ASP A 25 -39.89 51.85 5.98
C ASP A 25 -39.02 51.01 4.97
N GLY A 26 -39.34 50.50 3.76
CA GLY A 26 -40.57 50.39 2.96
C GLY A 26 -40.26 50.15 1.46
N GLY A 27 -40.16 48.89 1.00
CA GLY A 27 -39.84 48.53 -0.41
C GLY A 27 -40.11 47.06 -0.74
N ARG A 28 -40.86 46.79 -1.84
CA ARG A 28 -41.25 45.45 -2.29
C ARG A 28 -40.33 44.94 -3.41
N HIS A 29 -40.12 43.62 -3.52
CA HIS A 29 -40.66 42.84 -4.65
C HIS A 29 -40.39 41.31 -4.54
N GLY A 30 -41.45 40.54 -4.83
CA GLY A 30 -41.56 39.10 -5.16
C GLY A 30 -40.39 38.12 -4.97
N ALA A 31 -40.60 37.13 -4.12
CA ALA A 31 -39.94 35.82 -4.18
C ALA A 31 -41.01 34.69 -4.16
N PRO A 32 -41.04 33.77 -5.13
CA PRO A 32 -42.00 32.66 -5.14
C PRO A 32 -41.49 31.44 -4.33
N ARG A 33 -42.37 30.87 -3.51
CA ARG A 33 -42.41 29.41 -3.27
C ARG A 33 -43.12 28.78 -4.48
N PRO A 34 -42.71 27.60 -4.98
CA PRO A 34 -42.93 26.32 -4.28
C PRO A 34 -41.69 25.38 -4.46
N GLU A 35 -41.67 24.05 -4.22
CA GLU A 35 -42.60 23.09 -3.61
C GLU A 35 -41.79 21.92 -3.00
N ALA A 36 -42.38 21.08 -2.15
CA ALA A 36 -41.72 19.92 -1.56
C ALA A 36 -41.91 18.64 -2.40
N ALA A 37 -40.92 18.30 -3.24
CA ALA A 37 -40.96 17.09 -4.07
C ALA A 37 -40.11 15.94 -3.48
N ARG A 38 -40.77 14.91 -2.93
CA ARG A 38 -40.11 13.63 -2.60
C ARG A 38 -39.77 12.87 -3.89
N THR A 39 -38.49 12.59 -4.14
CA THR A 39 -38.08 11.66 -5.22
C THR A 39 -36.93 10.74 -4.77
N SER A 40 -37.04 9.45 -5.12
CA SER A 40 -36.05 8.42 -4.77
C SER A 40 -35.02 8.23 -5.89
N PRO A 41 -33.71 8.16 -5.59
CA PRO A 41 -32.67 8.00 -6.62
C PRO A 41 -32.44 6.52 -6.99
N TRP A 42 -33.32 5.93 -7.80
CA TRP A 42 -33.13 4.57 -8.35
C TRP A 42 -33.57 4.45 -9.82
N HIS A 43 -32.86 5.12 -10.75
CA HIS A 43 -32.90 4.77 -12.17
C HIS A 43 -31.55 5.02 -12.87
N GLY A 44 -30.78 3.95 -13.06
CA GLY A 44 -29.62 3.96 -13.97
C GLY A 44 -30.08 4.17 -15.42
N ARG A 45 -29.51 5.15 -16.11
CA ARG A 45 -29.86 5.49 -17.50
C ARG A 45 -29.33 4.42 -18.46
N ARG A 46 -30.21 3.83 -19.27
CA ARG A 46 -29.80 2.93 -20.37
C ARG A 46 -28.86 3.67 -21.33
N GLN A 47 -27.73 3.06 -21.66
CA GLN A 47 -27.02 3.33 -22.91
C GLN A 47 -27.18 2.13 -23.85
N GLN A 48 -27.14 2.38 -25.16
CA GLN A 48 -27.38 1.37 -26.20
C GLN A 48 -26.04 0.75 -26.60
N ALA A 49 -25.95 -0.58 -26.62
CA ALA A 49 -24.79 -1.29 -27.16
C ALA A 49 -24.86 -1.35 -28.70
N PRO A 50 -23.74 -1.18 -29.41
CA PRO A 50 -23.68 -1.39 -30.86
C PRO A 50 -23.84 -2.88 -31.20
N ALA A 51 -24.44 -3.19 -32.36
CA ALA A 51 -24.73 -4.55 -32.76
C ALA A 51 -23.51 -5.29 -33.34
N ALA A 52 -23.32 -6.54 -32.90
CA ALA A 52 -22.38 -7.49 -33.52
C ALA A 52 -23.09 -8.31 -34.63
N PRO A 53 -22.37 -8.77 -35.68
CA PRO A 53 -22.98 -9.46 -36.82
C PRO A 53 -23.42 -10.90 -36.51
N ARG A 54 -24.40 -11.39 -37.27
CA ARG A 54 -24.94 -12.76 -37.17
C ARG A 54 -24.06 -13.77 -37.93
N PRO A 55 -23.80 -14.97 -37.38
CA PRO A 55 -23.36 -16.11 -38.19
C PRO A 55 -24.53 -16.66 -39.03
N SER A 56 -24.23 -17.28 -40.16
CA SER A 56 -25.20 -17.78 -41.15
C SER A 56 -25.51 -19.27 -40.97
N SER A 57 -26.77 -19.66 -41.22
CA SER A 57 -27.23 -21.06 -41.22
C SER A 57 -27.31 -21.62 -42.64
N PRO A 58 -26.79 -22.85 -42.92
CA PRO A 58 -27.14 -23.59 -44.12
C PRO A 58 -28.50 -24.30 -44.00
N ARG A 59 -29.10 -24.70 -45.14
CA ARG A 59 -30.39 -25.42 -45.26
C ARG A 59 -30.21 -26.85 -45.78
N GLY A 60 -31.20 -27.69 -45.50
CA GLY A 60 -31.32 -29.11 -45.88
C GLY A 60 -31.50 -29.95 -44.62
N GLY A 61 -32.60 -30.65 -44.35
CA GLY A 61 -33.49 -31.40 -45.26
C GLY A 61 -33.09 -32.88 -45.18
N GLY A 62 -33.97 -33.87 -45.02
CA GLY A 62 -35.43 -33.96 -44.93
C GLY A 62 -35.81 -35.45 -45.00
N LEU A 63 -37.08 -35.83 -44.77
CA LEU A 63 -37.54 -37.25 -44.65
C LEU A 63 -37.01 -37.96 -43.37
N ALA A 64 -37.64 -39.00 -42.82
CA ALA A 64 -39.05 -39.41 -42.80
C ALA A 64 -39.30 -40.36 -41.59
N ALA A 65 -40.56 -40.47 -41.16
CA ALA A 65 -41.08 -41.59 -40.36
C ALA A 65 -41.79 -42.58 -41.33
N PRO A 66 -42.11 -43.86 -41.00
CA PRO A 66 -42.82 -44.26 -39.77
C PRO A 66 -42.45 -45.66 -39.18
N SER A 67 -43.17 -46.05 -38.11
CA SER A 67 -43.80 -47.39 -37.90
C SER A 67 -43.71 -47.93 -36.45
N SER A 68 -44.85 -48.43 -35.99
CA SER A 68 -45.12 -49.14 -34.72
C SER A 68 -45.22 -50.68 -35.01
N PRO A 69 -45.66 -51.61 -34.12
CA PRO A 69 -46.05 -51.50 -32.70
C PRO A 69 -45.60 -52.69 -31.77
N ASP A 70 -46.07 -52.67 -30.52
CA ASP A 70 -46.50 -53.79 -29.62
C ASP A 70 -45.71 -55.13 -29.45
N ALA A 71 -45.50 -55.56 -28.18
CA ALA A 71 -46.17 -56.78 -27.63
C ALA A 71 -45.75 -57.26 -26.20
N ARG A 72 -46.73 -57.25 -25.26
CA ARG A 72 -47.17 -58.36 -24.36
C ARG A 72 -46.28 -58.99 -23.24
N ARG A 73 -46.88 -59.02 -22.01
CA ARG A 73 -46.92 -60.09 -20.95
C ARG A 73 -45.59 -60.58 -20.33
N GLY A 74 -45.38 -60.52 -19.01
CA GLY A 74 -45.94 -61.40 -17.94
C GLY A 74 -44.76 -61.87 -17.04
N THR A 75 -44.83 -62.37 -15.79
CA THR A 75 -45.89 -62.93 -14.91
C THR A 75 -45.51 -62.75 -13.41
N ARG A 76 -46.36 -63.20 -12.46
CA ARG A 76 -46.20 -63.20 -10.96
C ARG A 76 -47.12 -64.31 -10.36
N PRO A 77 -47.08 -64.68 -9.06
CA PRO A 77 -46.11 -64.44 -7.97
C PRO A 77 -45.34 -65.76 -7.63
N PRO A 78 -45.37 -66.47 -6.45
CA PRO A 78 -46.10 -66.36 -5.16
C PRO A 78 -45.21 -66.30 -3.86
N ALA A 79 -45.88 -66.20 -2.70
CA ALA A 79 -45.72 -66.89 -1.38
C ALA A 79 -44.34 -67.43 -0.87
N GLU A 80 -43.98 -67.52 0.43
CA GLU A 80 -44.60 -67.24 1.76
C GLU A 80 -43.56 -67.48 2.92
N THR A 81 -43.75 -67.39 4.27
CA THR A 81 -44.80 -66.95 5.25
C THR A 81 -44.09 -66.44 6.55
N ALA A 82 -44.81 -65.71 7.44
CA ALA A 82 -44.63 -65.60 8.92
C ALA A 82 -43.31 -65.03 9.53
N ALA A 83 -43.25 -64.46 10.75
CA ALA A 83 -44.17 -63.74 11.67
C ALA A 83 -43.28 -62.99 12.73
N SER A 84 -43.65 -61.96 13.49
CA SER A 84 -44.85 -61.78 14.34
C SER A 84 -44.99 -60.34 14.93
N ARG A 85 -46.25 -59.90 15.10
CA ARG A 85 -46.84 -58.99 16.13
C ARG A 85 -46.24 -57.59 16.46
N GLN A 86 -47.15 -56.60 16.41
CA GLN A 86 -47.05 -55.26 17.04
C GLN A 86 -47.43 -55.29 18.55
N PRO A 87 -47.28 -54.16 19.26
CA PRO A 87 -48.50 -53.45 19.74
C PRO A 87 -48.57 -51.97 19.29
N ALA A 88 -49.65 -51.28 19.69
CA ALA A 88 -50.15 -50.05 19.05
C ALA A 88 -49.60 -48.71 19.59
N SER A 89 -49.86 -47.63 18.83
CA SER A 89 -49.44 -46.24 19.08
C SER A 89 -50.12 -45.55 20.27
N PRO A 90 -49.56 -44.41 20.71
CA PRO A 90 -50.34 -43.21 20.97
C PRO A 90 -50.04 -42.09 19.95
N ARG A 91 -51.05 -41.28 19.62
CA ARG A 91 -50.88 -39.97 18.96
C ARG A 91 -50.68 -38.89 20.02
N PRO A 92 -49.64 -38.04 19.94
CA PRO A 92 -49.80 -36.62 20.20
C PRO A 92 -50.44 -35.99 18.94
N THR A 93 -51.67 -35.49 18.95
CA THR A 93 -52.08 -34.18 19.50
C THR A 93 -51.07 -33.09 19.17
N GLY A 94 -51.47 -32.17 18.30
CA GLY A 94 -50.54 -31.21 17.71
C GLY A 94 -50.08 -30.16 18.71
N ARG A 95 -48.76 -29.97 18.80
CA ARG A 95 -48.20 -28.62 18.80
C ARG A 95 -48.07 -28.20 17.33
N ALA A 96 -48.49 -26.99 17.01
CA ALA A 96 -48.12 -26.40 15.73
C ALA A 96 -46.64 -26.02 15.82
N ASP A 97 -45.76 -26.82 15.19
CA ASP A 97 -44.39 -26.37 14.94
C ASP A 97 -44.47 -25.07 14.13
N GLY A 98 -43.84 -24.03 14.65
CA GLY A 98 -43.87 -22.69 14.07
C GLY A 98 -43.13 -22.69 12.74
N GLY A 99 -43.86 -22.96 11.65
CA GLY A 99 -43.39 -23.08 10.26
C GLY A 99 -42.87 -21.79 9.64
N GLY A 100 -42.04 -21.05 10.36
CA GLY A 100 -41.21 -20.00 9.80
C GLY A 100 -40.22 -20.59 8.78
N PRO A 101 -39.76 -19.79 7.81
CA PRO A 101 -38.99 -20.30 6.69
C PRO A 101 -37.65 -20.89 7.14
N ALA A 102 -37.26 -21.99 6.48
CA ALA A 102 -35.89 -22.48 6.51
C ALA A 102 -34.95 -21.50 5.78
N PHE A 103 -33.66 -21.62 6.07
CA PHE A 103 -32.59 -20.87 5.43
C PHE A 103 -31.67 -21.80 4.64
N THR A 104 -30.90 -21.24 3.70
CA THR A 104 -29.92 -21.97 2.92
C THR A 104 -28.69 -21.08 2.71
N ALA A 105 -27.51 -21.65 2.91
CA ALA A 105 -26.24 -20.99 2.66
C ALA A 105 -25.76 -21.28 1.23
N HIS A 106 -25.41 -20.22 0.50
CA HIS A 106 -24.91 -20.26 -0.86
C HIS A 106 -23.51 -19.63 -0.87
N ARG A 107 -22.51 -20.35 -1.39
CA ARG A 107 -21.16 -19.79 -1.54
C ARG A 107 -21.15 -18.79 -2.70
N ALA A 108 -20.62 -17.59 -2.47
CA ALA A 108 -20.59 -16.50 -3.44
C ALA A 108 -19.22 -15.81 -3.36
N GLY A 109 -18.29 -16.21 -4.24
CA GLY A 109 -16.92 -15.68 -4.24
C GLY A 109 -16.20 -15.90 -2.90
N GLY A 110 -15.66 -14.82 -2.32
CA GLY A 110 -15.05 -14.83 -0.99
C GLY A 110 -16.03 -15.07 0.16
N ALA A 111 -17.32 -14.78 -0.03
CA ALA A 111 -18.33 -14.76 1.01
C ALA A 111 -19.33 -15.93 0.94
N TRP A 112 -20.19 -16.01 1.96
CA TRP A 112 -21.39 -16.84 1.99
C TRP A 112 -22.63 -15.94 2.06
N LEU A 113 -23.64 -16.21 1.23
CA LEU A 113 -24.98 -15.65 1.37
C LEU A 113 -25.87 -16.65 2.11
N ILE A 114 -26.44 -16.27 3.25
CA ILE A 114 -27.64 -16.95 3.78
C ILE A 114 -28.87 -16.23 3.27
N SER A 115 -29.71 -16.96 2.54
CA SER A 115 -31.03 -16.50 2.10
C SER A 115 -32.12 -17.48 2.51
N ARG A 116 -33.37 -17.03 2.44
CA ARG A 116 -34.55 -17.87 2.67
C ARG A 116 -34.56 -19.05 1.69
N ALA A 117 -34.90 -20.25 2.17
CA ALA A 117 -34.86 -21.48 1.37
C ALA A 117 -35.70 -21.37 0.09
N GLY A 118 -35.10 -21.73 -1.05
CA GLY A 118 -35.60 -21.51 -2.40
C GLY A 118 -34.47 -21.04 -3.32
N THR A 119 -34.80 -20.32 -4.39
CA THR A 119 -33.80 -19.61 -5.21
C THR A 119 -33.36 -18.32 -4.51
N ALA A 120 -32.08 -18.21 -4.17
CA ALA A 120 -31.49 -16.98 -3.65
C ALA A 120 -31.63 -15.81 -4.65
N ASP A 121 -31.79 -14.57 -4.16
CA ASP A 121 -31.87 -13.38 -5.00
C ASP A 121 -30.53 -13.19 -5.77
N PRO A 122 -30.54 -13.17 -7.12
CA PRO A 122 -29.34 -12.92 -7.92
C PRO A 122 -28.61 -11.61 -7.55
N ARG A 123 -29.31 -10.61 -7.03
CA ARG A 123 -28.72 -9.35 -6.53
C ARG A 123 -27.96 -9.55 -5.22
N ALA A 124 -28.50 -10.34 -4.30
CA ALA A 124 -27.84 -10.68 -3.04
C ALA A 124 -26.63 -11.59 -3.29
N LEU A 125 -26.72 -12.52 -4.25
CA LEU A 125 -25.58 -13.34 -4.71
C LEU A 125 -24.49 -12.47 -5.35
N ALA A 126 -24.85 -11.56 -6.25
CA ALA A 126 -23.90 -10.66 -6.90
C ALA A 126 -23.23 -9.70 -5.91
N PHE A 127 -23.98 -9.17 -4.94
CA PHE A 127 -23.43 -8.37 -3.84
C PHE A 127 -22.45 -9.19 -2.99
N ALA A 128 -22.83 -10.40 -2.55
CA ALA A 128 -21.94 -11.27 -1.77
C ALA A 128 -20.68 -11.69 -2.52
N ALA A 129 -20.79 -12.03 -3.81
CA ALA A 129 -19.66 -12.35 -4.66
C ALA A 129 -18.73 -11.15 -4.94
N GLY A 130 -19.26 -9.94 -4.86
CA GLY A 130 -18.53 -8.68 -5.02
C GLY A 130 -17.94 -8.11 -3.73
N LEU A 131 -18.10 -8.76 -2.58
CA LEU A 131 -17.42 -8.35 -1.34
C LEU A 131 -15.96 -8.83 -1.32
N ALA A 132 -15.09 -7.99 -0.77
CA ALA A 132 -13.69 -8.33 -0.51
C ALA A 132 -13.57 -9.53 0.45
N PRO A 133 -12.52 -10.36 0.33
CA PRO A 133 -12.19 -11.37 1.34
C PRO A 133 -11.74 -10.70 2.64
N ASP A 134 -11.98 -11.37 3.77
CA ASP A 134 -11.54 -10.95 5.10
C ASP A 134 -10.46 -11.93 5.59
N PRO A 135 -9.28 -11.46 6.04
CA PRO A 135 -8.22 -12.33 6.51
C PRO A 135 -8.46 -12.90 7.92
N GLU A 136 -9.34 -12.29 8.73
CA GLU A 136 -9.61 -12.68 10.12
C GLU A 136 -10.95 -13.43 10.28
N CYS A 137 -11.92 -13.16 9.40
CA CYS A 137 -13.30 -13.65 9.52
C CYS A 137 -13.80 -14.35 8.25
N THR A 138 -14.80 -15.23 8.41
CA THR A 138 -15.63 -15.69 7.30
C THR A 138 -16.73 -14.67 7.02
N VAL A 139 -16.72 -14.06 5.84
CA VAL A 139 -17.72 -13.05 5.43
C VAL A 139 -19.07 -13.71 5.19
N LEU A 140 -20.10 -13.20 5.86
CA LEU A 140 -21.45 -13.74 5.88
C LEU A 140 -22.47 -12.64 5.53
N VAL A 141 -22.96 -12.67 4.29
CA VAL A 141 -24.09 -11.85 3.85
C VAL A 141 -25.40 -12.52 4.28
N VAL A 142 -26.31 -11.76 4.88
CA VAL A 142 -27.59 -12.27 5.38
C VAL A 142 -28.74 -11.48 4.75
N ASP A 143 -29.64 -12.18 4.07
CA ASP A 143 -30.87 -11.65 3.47
C ASP A 143 -32.11 -12.14 4.24
N LEU A 144 -32.40 -11.45 5.35
CA LEU A 144 -33.57 -11.66 6.20
C LEU A 144 -34.76 -10.77 5.79
N PRO A 145 -36.01 -11.09 6.21
CA PRO A 145 -37.12 -10.11 6.26
C PRO A 145 -36.92 -9.13 7.44
N ASP A 146 -37.58 -7.96 7.41
CA ASP A 146 -37.30 -6.87 8.38
C ASP A 146 -37.72 -7.20 9.83
N GLU A 147 -38.83 -7.93 9.99
CA GLU A 147 -39.23 -8.53 11.26
C GLU A 147 -38.53 -9.89 11.45
N ALA A 148 -37.54 -9.97 12.33
CA ALA A 148 -36.78 -11.20 12.62
C ALA A 148 -36.94 -11.62 14.09
N ASP A 149 -37.77 -12.63 14.34
CA ASP A 149 -38.04 -13.17 15.67
C ASP A 149 -36.92 -14.09 16.19
N GLY A 150 -37.00 -14.49 17.46
CA GLY A 150 -36.04 -15.40 18.08
C GLY A 150 -35.90 -16.74 17.35
N GLY A 151 -37.02 -17.35 16.94
CA GLY A 151 -37.00 -18.62 16.21
C GLY A 151 -36.39 -18.51 14.82
N THR A 152 -36.41 -17.32 14.21
CA THR A 152 -35.70 -17.04 12.95
C THR A 152 -34.19 -16.93 13.16
N LEU A 153 -33.73 -16.51 14.33
CA LEU A 153 -32.30 -16.48 14.67
C LEU A 153 -31.73 -17.86 14.98
N ASP A 154 -32.48 -18.75 15.64
CA ASP A 154 -32.09 -20.17 15.78
C ASP A 154 -31.99 -20.87 14.41
N ARG A 155 -32.98 -20.66 13.53
CA ARG A 155 -32.95 -21.18 12.14
C ARG A 155 -31.83 -20.56 11.30
N LEU A 156 -31.46 -19.31 11.54
CA LEU A 156 -30.31 -18.65 10.91
C LEU A 156 -28.99 -19.29 11.37
N ALA A 157 -28.82 -19.49 12.68
CA ALA A 157 -27.63 -20.10 13.27
C ALA A 157 -27.38 -21.53 12.73
N GLN A 158 -28.44 -22.31 12.54
CA GLN A 158 -28.38 -23.66 11.92
C GLN A 158 -27.92 -23.65 10.45
N ALA A 159 -28.08 -22.52 9.74
CA ALA A 159 -27.64 -22.36 8.36
C ALA A 159 -26.25 -21.71 8.23
N VAL A 160 -25.59 -21.33 9.33
CA VAL A 160 -24.22 -20.77 9.29
C VAL A 160 -23.21 -21.88 8.96
N PRO A 161 -22.28 -21.67 8.01
CA PRO A 161 -21.24 -22.65 7.70
C PRO A 161 -20.39 -23.01 8.93
N PRO A 162 -20.11 -24.32 9.17
CA PRO A 162 -19.28 -24.75 10.28
C PRO A 162 -17.83 -24.25 10.12
N GLY A 163 -17.17 -24.01 11.24
CA GLY A 163 -15.79 -23.51 11.30
C GLY A 163 -15.52 -22.79 12.63
N GLU A 164 -14.24 -22.57 12.93
CA GLU A 164 -13.78 -21.98 14.20
C GLU A 164 -13.47 -20.48 14.07
N THR A 165 -13.32 -19.98 12.83
CA THR A 165 -13.08 -18.58 12.50
C THR A 165 -14.17 -17.65 13.02
N GLY A 166 -13.83 -16.37 13.22
CA GLY A 166 -14.82 -15.32 13.40
C GLY A 166 -15.75 -15.19 12.18
N LEU A 167 -16.90 -14.56 12.37
CA LEU A 167 -17.86 -14.25 11.29
C LEU A 167 -17.92 -12.74 11.11
N ARG A 168 -17.87 -12.22 9.87
CA ARG A 168 -18.22 -10.81 9.61
C ARG A 168 -19.59 -10.72 8.94
N LEU A 169 -20.58 -10.23 9.69
CA LEU A 169 -21.98 -10.20 9.33
C LEU A 169 -22.33 -8.92 8.56
N VAL A 170 -22.76 -9.10 7.31
CA VAL A 170 -23.19 -8.02 6.40
C VAL A 170 -24.66 -8.24 6.04
N PHE A 171 -25.48 -7.20 6.07
CA PHE A 171 -26.89 -7.29 5.68
C PHE A 171 -27.07 -6.87 4.22
N GLY A 172 -27.74 -7.69 3.41
CA GLY A 172 -27.94 -7.42 1.97
C GLY A 172 -28.88 -6.25 1.64
N ARG A 173 -29.51 -5.63 2.66
CA ARG A 173 -30.46 -4.51 2.54
C ARG A 173 -30.17 -3.45 3.61
N PRO A 174 -30.04 -2.15 3.26
CA PRO A 174 -29.69 -1.11 4.21
C PRO A 174 -30.91 -0.37 4.78
N PRO A 175 -30.83 0.16 6.02
CA PRO A 175 -30.19 -0.39 7.22
C PRO A 175 -31.20 -1.16 8.09
N ARG A 176 -30.74 -1.76 9.19
CA ARG A 176 -31.62 -2.20 10.28
C ARG A 176 -31.17 -1.76 11.66
N PRO A 177 -32.05 -1.19 12.49
CA PRO A 177 -31.81 -0.97 13.92
C PRO A 177 -31.89 -2.29 14.72
N ALA A 178 -31.04 -3.26 14.34
CA ALA A 178 -30.92 -4.57 14.99
C ALA A 178 -29.61 -5.32 14.66
N ALA A 179 -28.77 -4.83 13.73
CA ALA A 179 -27.60 -5.56 13.21
C ALA A 179 -26.68 -6.11 14.33
N LEU A 180 -26.37 -5.28 15.31
CA LEU A 180 -25.56 -5.66 16.49
C LEU A 180 -26.27 -6.67 17.40
N VAL A 181 -27.60 -6.57 17.56
CA VAL A 181 -28.40 -7.50 18.37
C VAL A 181 -28.46 -8.89 17.73
N VAL A 182 -28.53 -8.96 16.40
CA VAL A 182 -28.42 -10.20 15.63
C VAL A 182 -27.02 -10.81 15.79
N ALA A 183 -25.97 -9.99 15.62
CA ALA A 183 -24.59 -10.43 15.78
C ALA A 183 -24.29 -10.98 17.18
N ARG A 184 -24.70 -10.25 18.23
CA ARG A 184 -24.62 -10.68 19.63
C ARG A 184 -25.29 -12.03 19.85
N ARG A 185 -26.55 -12.18 19.41
CA ARG A 185 -27.28 -13.45 19.57
C ARG A 185 -26.65 -14.60 18.81
N LEU A 186 -26.14 -14.37 17.60
CA LEU A 186 -25.38 -15.38 16.84
C LEU A 186 -24.07 -15.75 17.54
N ALA A 187 -23.36 -14.79 18.14
CA ALA A 187 -22.13 -15.05 18.89
C ALA A 187 -22.38 -16.00 20.07
N GLU A 188 -23.31 -15.65 20.97
CA GLU A 188 -23.67 -16.51 22.11
C GLU A 188 -24.17 -17.89 21.64
N ARG A 189 -24.93 -17.94 20.54
CA ARG A 189 -25.57 -19.17 20.06
C ARG A 189 -24.61 -20.16 19.38
N LEU A 190 -23.55 -19.64 18.75
CA LEU A 190 -22.55 -20.40 17.99
C LEU A 190 -21.24 -20.61 18.75
N GLY A 191 -21.01 -19.91 19.86
CA GLY A 191 -19.72 -19.90 20.56
C GLY A 191 -18.59 -19.22 19.78
N ARG A 192 -18.92 -18.45 18.72
CA ARG A 192 -17.97 -17.80 17.80
C ARG A 192 -18.02 -16.28 17.95
N THR A 193 -16.92 -15.62 17.64
CA THR A 193 -16.93 -14.15 17.54
C THR A 193 -17.66 -13.72 16.27
N VAL A 194 -18.55 -12.73 16.37
CA VAL A 194 -19.29 -12.15 15.24
C VAL A 194 -19.06 -10.64 15.18
N THR A 195 -18.47 -10.15 14.11
CA THR A 195 -18.25 -8.72 13.85
C THR A 195 -19.36 -8.20 12.92
N ALA A 196 -20.03 -7.11 13.29
CA ALA A 196 -21.13 -6.53 12.51
C ALA A 196 -21.10 -5.01 12.48
N ALA A 197 -21.84 -4.41 11.54
CA ALA A 197 -21.96 -2.96 11.43
C ALA A 197 -22.88 -2.37 12.51
N ASP A 198 -22.34 -1.49 13.35
CA ASP A 198 -23.09 -0.49 14.08
C ASP A 198 -23.06 0.83 13.29
N GLY A 199 -23.97 0.95 12.33
CA GLY A 199 -24.10 2.09 11.44
C GLY A 199 -24.64 1.77 10.05
N LEU A 200 -24.40 2.69 9.11
CA LEU A 200 -24.71 2.58 7.69
C LEU A 200 -23.42 2.39 6.86
N PRO A 201 -23.07 1.16 6.46
CA PRO A 201 -21.92 0.90 5.59
C PRO A 201 -22.13 1.48 4.18
N LEU A 202 -21.12 2.19 3.69
CA LEU A 202 -21.01 2.64 2.31
C LEU A 202 -20.14 1.65 1.51
N PRO A 203 -20.60 1.12 0.36
CA PRO A 203 -19.75 0.35 -0.55
C PRO A 203 -18.55 1.16 -1.02
N THR A 204 -17.38 0.52 -1.04
CA THR A 204 -16.13 1.10 -1.54
C THR A 204 -15.54 0.24 -2.66
N PRO A 205 -14.71 0.81 -3.55
CA PRO A 205 -14.16 0.07 -4.67
C PRO A 205 -13.22 -1.07 -4.22
N GLY A 206 -13.16 -2.14 -5.01
CA GLY A 206 -12.52 -3.41 -4.61
C GLY A 206 -13.35 -4.26 -3.64
N GLY A 207 -14.66 -3.99 -3.47
CA GLY A 207 -15.57 -4.80 -2.67
C GLY A 207 -15.56 -4.51 -1.17
N GLY A 208 -14.98 -3.39 -0.76
CA GLY A 208 -14.92 -2.98 0.64
C GLY A 208 -16.20 -2.28 1.12
N LEU A 209 -16.23 -1.99 2.43
CA LEU A 209 -17.31 -1.24 3.09
C LEU A 209 -16.71 -0.26 4.11
N PHE A 210 -17.24 0.96 4.18
CA PHE A 210 -16.78 2.01 5.11
C PHE A 210 -17.95 2.58 5.93
N ILE A 211 -17.78 2.65 7.25
CA ILE A 211 -18.75 3.26 8.18
C ILE A 211 -18.17 4.59 8.68
N ASP A 212 -18.59 5.66 8.02
CA ASP A 212 -18.23 7.04 8.33
C ASP A 212 -18.79 7.47 9.71
N ALA A 213 -18.22 8.51 10.32
CA ALA A 213 -18.48 8.88 11.72
C ALA A 213 -19.76 9.69 11.95
N ASP A 214 -20.40 10.13 10.86
CA ASP A 214 -21.80 10.59 10.80
C ASP A 214 -22.79 9.40 10.70
N ARG A 215 -22.31 8.23 10.26
CA ARG A 215 -23.12 7.05 9.91
C ARG A 215 -23.07 5.92 10.92
N GLY A 216 -22.17 5.95 11.91
CA GLY A 216 -22.19 5.00 13.03
C GLY A 216 -20.89 4.93 13.83
N ALA A 217 -20.88 4.01 14.81
CA ALA A 217 -19.69 3.73 15.60
C ALA A 217 -18.61 3.00 14.77
N GLY A 218 -19.02 2.12 13.86
CA GLY A 218 -18.13 1.33 13.01
C GLY A 218 -18.55 -0.13 12.93
N TRP A 219 -17.60 -1.00 12.61
CA TRP A 219 -17.70 -2.43 12.87
C TRP A 219 -17.48 -2.70 14.36
N VAL A 220 -18.27 -3.59 14.94
CA VAL A 220 -18.26 -3.94 16.35
C VAL A 220 -18.21 -5.45 16.49
N ARG A 221 -17.32 -5.94 17.35
CA ARG A 221 -16.99 -7.34 17.57
C ARG A 221 -17.75 -7.88 18.78
N CYS A 222 -18.79 -8.67 18.53
CA CYS A 222 -19.51 -9.43 19.54
C CYS A 222 -18.75 -10.73 19.84
N ALA A 223 -18.13 -10.85 21.02
CA ALA A 223 -17.53 -12.10 21.48
C ALA A 223 -18.42 -12.75 22.57
N PRO A 224 -18.60 -14.09 22.58
CA PRO A 224 -19.50 -14.76 23.53
C PRO A 224 -19.15 -14.43 24.98
N GLY A 225 -20.15 -14.09 25.79
CA GLY A 225 -20.00 -13.73 27.21
C GLY A 225 -19.18 -12.45 27.51
N ALA A 226 -18.62 -11.77 26.50
CA ALA A 226 -17.78 -10.59 26.65
C ALA A 226 -18.49 -9.33 26.12
N PRO A 227 -18.20 -8.12 26.64
CA PRO A 227 -18.80 -6.87 26.15
C PRO A 227 -18.50 -6.60 24.67
N ASP A 228 -19.35 -5.82 24.00
CA ASP A 228 -19.16 -5.42 22.61
C ASP A 228 -17.97 -4.45 22.48
N VAL A 229 -17.01 -4.77 21.62
CA VAL A 229 -15.80 -3.97 21.40
C VAL A 229 -15.74 -3.50 19.95
N ARG A 230 -15.54 -2.20 19.74
CA ARG A 230 -15.38 -1.64 18.40
C ARG A 230 -14.14 -2.20 17.70
N ASP A 231 -14.31 -2.71 16.49
CA ASP A 231 -13.27 -3.35 15.67
C ASP A 231 -12.57 -2.37 14.73
N SER A 232 -13.36 -1.72 13.86
CA SER A 232 -12.86 -0.92 12.74
C SER A 232 -13.92 0.08 12.23
N ARG A 233 -13.56 0.92 11.25
CA ARG A 233 -14.51 1.62 10.35
C ARG A 233 -14.52 1.04 8.95
N ARG A 234 -13.38 0.49 8.51
CA ARG A 234 -13.17 -0.10 7.19
C ARG A 234 -13.31 -1.62 7.24
N PHE A 235 -13.79 -2.16 6.12
CA PHE A 235 -13.81 -3.57 5.79
C PHE A 235 -13.26 -3.74 4.36
N PRO A 236 -12.29 -4.64 4.12
CA PRO A 236 -11.45 -5.30 5.13
C PRO A 236 -10.72 -4.28 6.02
N LYS A 237 -10.26 -4.70 7.19
CA LYS A 237 -9.62 -3.82 8.17
C LYS A 237 -8.14 -3.59 7.79
N PRO A 238 -7.69 -2.35 7.51
CA PRO A 238 -6.29 -2.09 7.20
C PRO A 238 -5.41 -2.10 8.44
N SER A 239 -4.14 -2.51 8.27
CA SER A 239 -3.13 -2.52 9.34
C SER A 239 -2.88 -1.13 9.92
N TRP A 240 -3.00 -0.09 9.09
CA TRP A 240 -2.82 1.31 9.45
C TRP A 240 -4.05 2.01 10.06
N GLU A 241 -5.24 1.40 10.15
CA GLU A 241 -6.44 2.16 10.54
C GLU A 241 -6.34 2.76 11.95
N SER A 242 -5.72 2.04 12.89
CA SER A 242 -5.60 2.43 14.30
C SER A 242 -4.82 3.73 14.54
N VAL A 243 -4.04 4.22 13.57
CA VAL A 243 -3.26 5.46 13.70
C VAL A 243 -3.97 6.69 13.14
N LEU A 244 -5.11 6.52 12.47
CA LEU A 244 -5.89 7.63 11.93
C LEU A 244 -6.94 8.15 12.94
N PRO A 245 -7.30 9.45 12.86
CA PRO A 245 -8.41 9.97 13.64
C PRO A 245 -9.75 9.40 13.13
N ASP A 246 -10.64 9.06 14.06
CA ASP A 246 -11.99 8.57 13.76
C ASP A 246 -12.94 9.62 13.16
N ARG A 247 -12.62 10.89 13.33
CA ARG A 247 -13.43 12.05 12.95
C ARG A 247 -12.52 13.13 12.36
N PRO A 248 -13.06 14.08 11.58
CA PRO A 248 -12.29 15.20 11.07
C PRO A 248 -11.53 15.92 12.19
N ARG A 249 -10.21 16.05 12.05
CA ARG A 249 -9.30 16.70 13.02
C ARG A 249 -8.43 17.71 12.30
N SER A 250 -8.23 18.89 12.87
CA SER A 250 -7.29 19.87 12.31
C SER A 250 -5.85 19.61 12.80
N PRO A 251 -4.89 19.23 11.92
CA PRO A 251 -3.45 19.30 12.25
C PRO A 251 -2.91 20.74 12.25
N GLY A 252 -3.71 21.73 11.85
CA GLY A 252 -3.37 23.15 11.88
C GLY A 252 -4.46 23.95 11.15
N THR A 253 -4.10 24.57 10.03
CA THR A 253 -5.03 25.33 9.17
C THR A 253 -5.86 24.43 8.23
N ALA A 254 -5.36 23.25 7.89
CA ALA A 254 -6.10 22.20 7.21
C ALA A 254 -6.95 21.35 8.18
N VAL A 255 -7.94 20.66 7.63
CA VAL A 255 -8.70 19.57 8.25
C VAL A 255 -8.23 18.25 7.64
N ALA A 256 -7.81 17.30 8.48
CA ALA A 256 -7.58 15.91 8.14
C ALA A 256 -8.91 15.14 8.30
N ASP A 257 -9.52 14.78 7.19
CA ASP A 257 -10.88 14.25 7.10
C ASP A 257 -10.85 12.76 6.69
N PRO A 258 -11.36 11.82 7.50
CA PRO A 258 -11.27 10.38 7.21
C PRO A 258 -12.03 9.98 5.93
N VAL A 259 -11.40 9.15 5.10
CA VAL A 259 -11.96 8.59 3.85
C VAL A 259 -11.64 7.09 3.74
N PRO A 260 -12.34 6.30 2.90
CA PRO A 260 -12.14 4.86 2.78
C PRO A 260 -10.68 4.39 2.69
N ALA A 261 -9.86 4.93 1.79
CA ALA A 261 -8.46 4.51 1.63
C ALA A 261 -7.45 5.23 2.54
N GLY A 262 -7.91 6.05 3.50
CA GLY A 262 -7.03 6.78 4.41
C GLY A 262 -7.62 8.09 4.92
N VAL A 263 -6.98 9.20 4.57
CA VAL A 263 -7.34 10.54 5.05
C VAL A 263 -7.17 11.60 3.97
N TRP A 264 -8.04 12.61 3.99
CA TRP A 264 -8.02 13.75 3.08
C TRP A 264 -7.69 15.03 3.84
N LEU A 265 -6.51 15.58 3.60
CA LEU A 265 -6.17 16.94 4.00
C LEU A 265 -6.82 17.93 3.04
N ARG A 266 -7.74 18.74 3.56
CA ARG A 266 -8.47 19.80 2.84
C ARG A 266 -8.47 21.09 3.66
N PRO A 267 -8.71 22.28 3.09
CA PRO A 267 -8.89 23.47 3.91
C PRO A 267 -10.17 23.36 4.75
N VAL A 268 -10.27 24.23 5.77
CA VAL A 268 -11.56 24.55 6.39
C VAL A 268 -12.50 25.08 5.31
N ALA A 269 -13.77 24.68 5.33
CA ALA A 269 -14.70 25.00 4.26
C ALA A 269 -15.26 26.42 4.41
N GLU A 270 -14.79 27.35 3.57
CA GLU A 270 -15.33 28.70 3.45
C GLU A 270 -16.27 28.78 2.23
N GLY A 271 -17.57 28.91 2.50
CA GLY A 271 -18.61 29.18 1.50
C GLY A 271 -19.05 27.99 0.61
N THR A 272 -18.12 27.22 0.04
CA THR A 272 -18.45 26.08 -0.83
C THR A 272 -18.41 24.75 -0.10
N SER A 273 -19.40 23.89 -0.36
CA SER A 273 -19.35 22.51 0.15
C SER A 273 -18.34 21.67 -0.64
N HIS A 274 -17.66 20.78 0.07
CA HIS A 274 -16.72 19.81 -0.49
C HIS A 274 -17.35 18.41 -0.70
N ASP A 275 -18.67 18.26 -0.54
CA ASP A 275 -19.39 16.97 -0.57
C ASP A 275 -19.23 16.19 -1.90
N ASP A 276 -19.25 16.87 -3.05
CA ASP A 276 -19.01 16.24 -4.36
C ASP A 276 -17.60 15.62 -4.44
N HIS A 277 -16.61 16.31 -3.87
CA HIS A 277 -15.24 15.81 -3.78
C HIS A 277 -15.12 14.68 -2.76
N ARG A 278 -15.81 14.75 -1.60
CA ARG A 278 -15.89 13.63 -0.63
C ARG A 278 -16.46 12.37 -1.30
N THR A 279 -17.60 12.52 -1.96
CA THR A 279 -18.31 11.45 -2.66
C THR A 279 -17.43 10.83 -3.74
N ARG A 280 -16.71 11.65 -4.52
CA ARG A 280 -15.80 11.20 -5.57
C ARG A 280 -14.60 10.43 -5.04
N LEU A 281 -13.98 10.88 -3.94
CA LEU A 281 -12.83 10.20 -3.32
C LEU A 281 -13.27 8.87 -2.70
N SER A 282 -14.34 8.86 -1.91
CA SER A 282 -14.89 7.65 -1.28
C SER A 282 -15.38 6.61 -2.28
N GLY A 283 -15.92 7.05 -3.42
CA GLY A 283 -16.39 6.18 -4.50
C GLY A 283 -15.33 5.76 -5.51
N ARG A 284 -14.04 6.12 -5.34
CA ARG A 284 -12.95 5.77 -6.28
C ARG A 284 -11.70 5.19 -5.65
N LEU A 285 -11.31 5.62 -4.45
CA LEU A 285 -10.11 5.09 -3.81
C LEU A 285 -10.33 3.66 -3.29
N LYS A 286 -9.63 2.67 -3.87
CA LYS A 286 -9.59 1.29 -3.34
C LYS A 286 -8.99 1.30 -1.93
N VAL A 287 -9.61 0.58 -0.99
CA VAL A 287 -9.00 0.36 0.32
C VAL A 287 -7.88 -0.67 0.17
N SER A 288 -6.65 -0.31 0.53
CA SER A 288 -5.53 -1.25 0.67
C SER A 288 -5.38 -1.62 2.14
N SER A 289 -5.08 -2.90 2.42
CA SER A 289 -4.77 -3.34 3.79
C SER A 289 -3.47 -2.71 4.29
N GLU A 290 -2.47 -2.57 3.41
CA GLU A 290 -1.14 -2.08 3.78
C GLU A 290 -0.88 -0.62 3.42
N LEU A 291 -1.49 -0.06 2.38
CA LEU A 291 -1.17 1.30 1.90
C LEU A 291 -2.15 2.37 2.40
N LEU A 292 -1.63 3.37 3.09
CA LEU A 292 -2.36 4.52 3.62
C LEU A 292 -2.36 5.67 2.61
N THR A 293 -3.50 5.95 1.97
CA THR A 293 -3.63 7.07 1.03
C THR A 293 -3.89 8.38 1.76
N VAL A 294 -3.00 9.36 1.58
CA VAL A 294 -3.15 10.74 2.08
C VAL A 294 -3.45 11.67 0.91
N VAL A 295 -4.72 12.04 0.74
CA VAL A 295 -5.15 12.98 -0.29
C VAL A 295 -4.88 14.40 0.17
N VAL A 296 -4.24 15.24 -0.65
CA VAL A 296 -3.82 16.61 -0.29
C VAL A 296 -4.48 17.66 -1.19
N GLY A 297 -5.17 18.59 -0.56
CA GLY A 297 -5.81 19.75 -1.19
C GLY A 297 -7.17 19.45 -1.82
N VAL A 298 -7.72 20.47 -2.47
CA VAL A 298 -8.99 20.40 -3.22
C VAL A 298 -8.78 21.12 -4.55
N PRO A 299 -9.27 20.58 -5.68
CA PRO A 299 -9.22 21.26 -6.97
C PRO A 299 -9.92 22.63 -6.90
N GLY A 300 -9.35 23.66 -7.51
CA GLY A 300 -9.88 25.03 -7.48
C GLY A 300 -9.69 25.79 -6.15
N ALA A 301 -9.32 25.13 -5.06
CA ALA A 301 -9.00 25.78 -3.79
C ALA A 301 -7.53 26.26 -3.72
N ALA A 302 -7.23 27.05 -2.69
CA ALA A 302 -5.85 27.49 -2.41
C ALA A 302 -4.93 26.28 -2.09
N PRO A 303 -3.62 26.35 -2.42
CA PRO A 303 -2.65 25.34 -2.01
C PRO A 303 -2.59 25.21 -0.48
N LEU A 304 -2.53 23.98 0.03
CA LEU A 304 -2.38 23.76 1.47
C LEU A 304 -0.95 24.07 1.94
N PRO A 305 -0.76 24.64 3.14
CA PRO A 305 0.56 24.80 3.74
C PRO A 305 1.22 23.43 3.95
N VAL A 306 2.44 23.24 3.45
CA VAL A 306 3.23 22.01 3.65
C VAL A 306 3.40 21.69 5.14
N ALA A 307 3.42 22.71 6.00
CA ALA A 307 3.46 22.55 7.45
C ALA A 307 2.25 21.80 8.05
N ASP A 308 1.05 21.87 7.45
CA ASP A 308 -0.10 21.05 7.89
C ASP A 308 0.09 19.58 7.52
N VAL A 309 0.65 19.32 6.34
CA VAL A 309 0.96 17.96 5.86
C VAL A 309 2.09 17.33 6.69
N ALA A 310 3.13 18.12 6.98
CA ALA A 310 4.23 17.71 7.86
C ALA A 310 3.75 17.43 9.29
N ARG A 311 2.80 18.21 9.84
CA ARG A 311 2.17 17.92 11.14
C ARG A 311 1.35 16.63 11.12
N LEU A 312 0.64 16.31 10.04
CA LEU A 312 0.02 14.99 9.89
C LEU A 312 1.08 13.88 9.87
N TRP A 313 2.11 13.99 9.03
CA TRP A 313 3.20 13.02 8.92
C TRP A 313 3.91 12.76 10.26
N GLN A 314 4.25 13.82 10.99
CA GLN A 314 4.87 13.74 12.31
C GLN A 314 3.98 13.04 13.34
N SER A 315 2.64 13.13 13.20
CA SER A 315 1.69 12.41 14.05
C SER A 315 1.51 10.92 13.71
N LEU A 316 1.95 10.48 12.53
CA LEU A 316 1.95 9.06 12.16
C LEU A 316 3.14 8.32 12.81
N PRO A 317 2.95 7.13 13.40
CA PRO A 317 4.05 6.30 13.90
C PRO A 317 5.05 5.96 12.79
N PRO A 318 6.37 5.88 13.08
CA PRO A 318 7.39 5.64 12.07
C PRO A 318 7.16 4.40 11.20
N HIS A 319 6.64 3.30 11.77
CA HIS A 319 6.37 2.07 11.03
C HIS A 319 5.23 2.20 9.99
N VAL A 320 4.36 3.22 10.08
CA VAL A 320 3.31 3.49 9.09
C VAL A 320 3.81 4.42 7.97
N ARG A 321 4.88 5.18 8.18
CA ARG A 321 5.40 6.16 7.19
C ARG A 321 5.76 5.52 5.84
N PRO A 322 6.43 4.35 5.77
CA PRO A 322 6.68 3.64 4.49
C PRO A 322 5.42 3.22 3.73
N ALA A 323 4.30 3.02 4.44
CA ALA A 323 2.99 2.67 3.87
C ALA A 323 2.20 3.88 3.34
N VAL A 324 2.61 5.11 3.67
CA VAL A 324 1.93 6.33 3.20
C VAL A 324 2.12 6.52 1.69
N ARG A 325 1.05 6.89 0.99
CA ARG A 325 1.07 7.38 -0.38
C ARG A 325 0.30 8.69 -0.49
N PHE A 326 1.00 9.77 -0.85
CA PHE A 326 0.39 11.08 -1.05
C PHE A 326 -0.26 11.19 -2.42
N VAL A 327 -1.44 11.79 -2.49
CA VAL A 327 -2.14 12.15 -3.74
C VAL A 327 -2.33 13.66 -3.78
N CYS A 328 -1.67 14.36 -4.70
CA CYS A 328 -1.96 15.77 -4.95
C CYS A 328 -3.30 15.90 -5.71
N TYR A 329 -4.34 16.31 -4.99
CA TYR A 329 -5.70 16.50 -5.53
C TYR A 329 -6.03 18.00 -5.70
N GLY A 330 -5.42 18.86 -4.87
CA GLY A 330 -5.28 20.29 -5.14
C GLY A 330 -4.01 20.64 -5.94
N PRO A 331 -3.60 21.92 -5.94
CA PRO A 331 -2.41 22.38 -6.67
C PRO A 331 -1.10 21.64 -6.32
N THR A 332 -0.35 21.20 -7.34
CA THR A 332 0.91 20.44 -7.22
C THR A 332 2.17 21.30 -7.04
N ARG A 333 2.08 22.60 -7.35
CA ARG A 333 3.22 23.55 -7.33
C ARG A 333 3.04 24.58 -6.22
N LEU A 334 4.14 24.88 -5.54
CA LEU A 334 4.20 25.83 -4.44
C LEU A 334 4.82 27.16 -4.88
N SER A 335 4.77 28.17 -4.01
CA SER A 335 5.47 29.44 -4.21
C SER A 335 6.95 29.21 -4.51
N GLY A 336 7.49 29.87 -5.54
CA GLY A 336 8.83 29.60 -6.06
C GLY A 336 8.91 28.44 -7.06
N GLY A 337 7.78 27.87 -7.50
CA GLY A 337 7.69 26.92 -8.61
C GLY A 337 8.10 25.47 -8.30
N ARG A 338 8.68 25.22 -7.11
CA ARG A 338 9.06 23.88 -6.63
C ARG A 338 7.85 22.94 -6.55
N HIS A 339 8.07 21.66 -6.83
CA HIS A 339 7.03 20.64 -6.72
C HIS A 339 6.75 20.30 -5.26
N PHE A 340 5.49 20.00 -4.94
CA PHE A 340 5.04 19.68 -3.59
C PHE A 340 5.84 18.55 -2.92
N GLY A 341 6.19 17.49 -3.67
CA GLY A 341 6.95 16.35 -3.14
C GLY A 341 8.34 16.71 -2.62
N ASP A 342 9.11 17.51 -3.37
CA ASP A 342 10.48 17.90 -2.98
C ASP A 342 10.46 18.74 -1.70
N VAL A 343 9.49 19.66 -1.60
CA VAL A 343 9.34 20.54 -0.43
C VAL A 343 8.84 19.76 0.78
N LEU A 344 7.95 18.77 0.59
CA LEU A 344 7.51 17.90 1.67
C LEU A 344 8.69 17.06 2.20
N ALA A 345 9.44 16.39 1.32
CA ALA A 345 10.63 15.60 1.69
C ALA A 345 11.64 16.44 2.48
N GLN A 346 11.95 17.65 1.99
CA GLN A 346 12.83 18.60 2.68
C GLN A 346 12.31 19.00 4.07
N VAL A 347 10.99 19.15 4.25
CA VAL A 347 10.39 19.59 5.51
C VAL A 347 10.22 18.45 6.52
N VAL A 348 10.03 17.20 6.08
CA VAL A 348 9.93 16.05 6.99
C VAL A 348 11.28 15.39 7.29
N GLY A 349 12.30 15.56 6.44
CA GLY A 349 13.62 14.93 6.60
C GLY A 349 13.65 13.44 6.27
N GLU A 350 12.58 12.93 5.63
CA GLU A 350 12.35 11.53 5.31
C GLU A 350 11.92 11.39 3.83
N PRO A 351 12.19 10.25 3.17
CA PRO A 351 11.64 9.96 1.84
C PRO A 351 10.11 9.94 1.85
N VAL A 352 9.48 10.61 0.89
CA VAL A 352 8.01 10.60 0.71
C VAL A 352 7.60 10.06 -0.66
N ARG A 353 6.54 9.24 -0.67
CA ARG A 353 6.02 8.57 -1.87
C ARG A 353 4.73 9.23 -2.33
N LEU A 354 4.70 9.67 -3.59
CA LEU A 354 3.58 10.36 -4.21
C LEU A 354 3.05 9.54 -5.40
N TYR A 355 1.74 9.34 -5.48
CA TYR A 355 1.12 8.96 -6.75
C TYR A 355 1.12 10.17 -7.70
N ASN A 356 1.40 9.93 -8.98
CA ASN A 356 1.41 10.96 -10.03
C ASN A 356 -0.02 11.43 -10.43
N GLY A 357 -1.05 10.85 -9.80
CA GLY A 357 -2.47 11.12 -10.01
C GLY A 357 -3.31 10.44 -8.91
N LEU A 358 -4.60 10.25 -9.16
CA LEU A 358 -5.53 9.55 -8.27
C LEU A 358 -5.51 8.04 -8.59
N PRO A 359 -5.12 7.14 -7.67
CA PRO A 359 -5.29 5.70 -7.88
C PRO A 359 -6.77 5.36 -7.99
N ASP A 360 -7.18 4.67 -9.06
CA ASP A 360 -8.56 4.27 -9.26
C ASP A 360 -8.77 2.81 -8.85
N GLY A 361 -9.77 2.60 -8.01
CA GLY A 361 -10.21 1.29 -7.52
C GLY A 361 -11.47 0.76 -8.17
N ALA A 362 -12.09 1.55 -9.07
CA ALA A 362 -13.35 1.18 -9.73
C ALA A 362 -13.23 -0.14 -10.49
N ASP A 363 -12.09 -0.35 -11.16
CA ASP A 363 -11.67 -1.61 -11.78
C ASP A 363 -10.44 -2.14 -11.03
N ASP A 364 -10.21 -3.46 -11.06
CA ASP A 364 -9.05 -4.10 -10.42
C ASP A 364 -7.74 -3.91 -11.22
N SER A 365 -7.72 -2.99 -12.18
CA SER A 365 -6.60 -2.69 -13.06
C SER A 365 -5.40 -2.10 -12.33
N GLY A 366 -5.61 -1.43 -11.18
CA GLY A 366 -4.57 -0.72 -10.44
C GLY A 366 -4.03 0.52 -11.19
N GLU A 367 -4.88 1.17 -11.98
CA GLU A 367 -4.52 2.38 -12.72
C GLU A 367 -4.40 3.61 -11.82
N VAL A 368 -3.54 4.55 -12.22
CA VAL A 368 -3.45 5.88 -11.61
C VAL A 368 -3.94 6.88 -12.66
N LEU A 369 -5.06 7.53 -12.41
CA LEU A 369 -5.70 8.46 -13.33
C LEU A 369 -5.22 9.89 -13.08
N LEU A 370 -5.01 10.65 -14.15
CA LEU A 370 -4.66 12.07 -14.03
C LEU A 370 -5.80 12.85 -13.34
N VAL A 371 -5.48 13.65 -12.33
CA VAL A 371 -6.42 14.61 -11.74
C VAL A 371 -6.58 15.82 -12.67
N ARG A 372 -7.80 16.11 -13.13
CA ARG A 372 -8.12 17.33 -13.89
C ARG A 372 -8.34 18.53 -12.95
N GLN A 373 -8.44 19.73 -13.52
CA GLN A 373 -8.60 20.98 -12.75
C GLN A 373 -9.89 21.06 -11.91
N ASP A 374 -10.92 20.29 -12.27
CA ASP A 374 -12.18 20.11 -11.53
C ASP A 374 -12.14 18.89 -10.58
N GLY A 375 -10.99 18.23 -10.48
CA GLY A 375 -10.79 16.94 -9.80
C GLY A 375 -11.46 15.76 -10.47
N SER A 376 -11.96 15.87 -11.71
CA SER A 376 -12.51 14.71 -12.41
C SER A 376 -11.36 13.82 -12.93
N PRO A 377 -11.59 12.50 -13.07
CA PRO A 377 -10.58 11.62 -13.63
C PRO A 377 -10.30 11.95 -15.11
N GLY A 378 -9.01 12.04 -15.44
CA GLY A 378 -8.49 12.10 -16.79
C GLY A 378 -8.19 10.72 -17.36
N ARG A 379 -7.20 10.65 -18.25
CA ARG A 379 -6.66 9.37 -18.75
C ARG A 379 -5.84 8.64 -17.66
N PRO A 380 -5.59 7.33 -17.81
CA PRO A 380 -4.56 6.62 -17.05
C PRO A 380 -3.16 7.20 -17.31
N LEU A 381 -2.30 7.14 -16.30
CA LEU A 381 -0.90 7.54 -16.35
C LEU A 381 0.00 6.30 -16.36
N LEU A 382 0.98 6.29 -17.26
CA LEU A 382 1.97 5.20 -17.34
C LEU A 382 3.06 5.34 -16.27
N ALA A 383 3.41 6.54 -15.83
CA ALA A 383 4.24 6.75 -14.64
C ALA A 383 3.32 6.92 -13.41
N GLN A 384 3.35 5.97 -12.47
CA GLN A 384 2.34 5.81 -11.42
C GLN A 384 2.75 6.38 -10.05
N GLU A 385 3.92 6.01 -9.53
CA GLU A 385 4.43 6.43 -8.21
C GLU A 385 5.84 7.03 -8.34
N PHE A 386 6.12 8.09 -7.58
CA PHE A 386 7.43 8.73 -7.45
C PHE A 386 7.88 8.81 -5.99
N VAL A 387 9.17 8.60 -5.75
CA VAL A 387 9.84 8.89 -4.48
C VAL A 387 10.50 10.27 -4.57
N HIS A 388 10.27 11.10 -3.56
CA HIS A 388 11.02 12.34 -3.34
C HIS A 388 11.90 12.16 -2.10
N LEU A 389 13.20 12.42 -2.23
CA LEU A 389 14.18 12.28 -1.16
C LEU A 389 14.43 13.62 -0.45
N PRO A 390 14.78 13.63 0.85
CA PRO A 390 15.29 14.83 1.51
C PRO A 390 16.67 15.21 0.94
N PRO A 391 17.05 16.52 0.93
CA PRO A 391 18.37 16.93 0.49
C PRO A 391 19.49 16.37 1.37
N THR A 392 20.55 15.84 0.75
CA THR A 392 21.77 15.39 1.44
C THR A 392 22.61 16.58 1.91
N GLY A 393 22.37 17.01 3.15
CA GLY A 393 23.10 18.08 3.82
C GLY A 393 22.58 19.50 3.54
N SER A 394 23.01 20.46 4.36
CA SER A 394 22.44 21.82 4.45
C SER A 394 22.63 22.71 3.20
N ALA A 395 23.47 22.29 2.25
CA ALA A 395 23.86 23.10 1.08
C ALA A 395 23.95 22.29 -0.23
N GLY A 396 23.57 21.01 -0.22
CA GLY A 396 23.55 20.19 -1.44
C GLY A 396 22.36 20.54 -2.35
N PRO A 397 22.47 20.30 -3.67
CA PRO A 397 21.28 20.28 -4.53
C PRO A 397 20.30 19.19 -4.04
N PRO A 398 18.98 19.38 -4.17
CA PRO A 398 18.03 18.35 -3.78
C PRO A 398 18.18 17.13 -4.69
N SER A 399 18.28 15.94 -4.10
CA SER A 399 18.35 14.67 -4.83
C SER A 399 17.13 14.52 -5.75
N PRO A 400 17.31 14.13 -7.02
CA PRO A 400 16.21 14.11 -7.99
C PRO A 400 15.16 13.06 -7.62
N PRO A 401 13.86 13.35 -7.81
CA PRO A 401 12.82 12.35 -7.61
C PRO A 401 12.82 11.32 -8.73
N PHE A 402 12.61 10.06 -8.37
CA PHE A 402 12.63 8.91 -9.28
C PHE A 402 11.30 8.16 -9.28
N ALA A 403 11.01 7.45 -10.37
CA ALA A 403 9.80 6.63 -10.47
C ALA A 403 9.98 5.33 -9.68
N ALA A 404 9.05 5.04 -8.77
CA ALA A 404 9.01 3.81 -7.99
C ALA A 404 7.97 2.80 -8.50
N ALA A 405 7.07 3.21 -9.40
CA ALA A 405 6.18 2.31 -10.13
C ALA A 405 5.76 2.91 -11.48
N HIS A 406 5.80 2.12 -12.55
CA HIS A 406 5.30 2.49 -13.87
C HIS A 406 4.79 1.29 -14.69
N ARG A 407 4.09 1.60 -15.78
CA ARG A 407 3.56 0.68 -16.79
C ARG A 407 4.06 1.00 -18.20
N TRP A 408 5.13 1.79 -18.29
CA TRP A 408 5.89 1.91 -19.53
C TRP A 408 6.50 0.54 -19.90
N PRO A 409 6.37 0.08 -21.15
CA PRO A 409 6.96 -1.18 -21.61
C PRO A 409 8.45 -0.99 -21.86
N LEU A 410 9.22 -0.99 -20.77
CA LEU A 410 10.69 -0.87 -20.74
C LEU A 410 11.37 -2.12 -20.18
N GLY A 411 10.62 -3.19 -19.88
CA GLY A 411 11.14 -4.40 -19.22
C GLY A 411 12.20 -5.18 -20.02
N ASP A 412 12.32 -4.90 -21.32
CA ASP A 412 13.39 -5.44 -22.18
C ASP A 412 14.71 -4.64 -22.09
N LEU A 413 14.73 -3.51 -21.37
CA LEU A 413 15.88 -2.61 -21.22
C LEU A 413 16.51 -2.72 -19.82
N PRO A 414 17.84 -2.91 -19.71
CA PRO A 414 18.52 -2.95 -18.42
C PRO A 414 18.26 -1.69 -17.58
N GLU A 415 17.77 -1.86 -16.36
CA GLU A 415 17.60 -0.77 -15.40
C GLU A 415 18.95 -0.42 -14.75
N LEU A 416 19.35 0.85 -14.81
CA LEU A 416 20.58 1.38 -14.21
C LEU A 416 20.35 1.93 -12.80
N GLY A 417 19.09 2.17 -12.45
CA GLY A 417 18.62 2.72 -11.19
C GLY A 417 17.13 3.06 -11.33
N PRO A 418 16.39 3.28 -10.22
CA PRO A 418 14.93 3.33 -10.20
C PRO A 418 14.27 4.16 -11.31
N GLY A 419 13.59 3.49 -12.24
CA GLY A 419 12.91 4.09 -13.39
C GLY A 419 13.83 4.70 -14.45
N THR A 420 15.10 4.32 -14.49
CA THR A 420 16.11 4.79 -15.46
C THR A 420 16.76 3.61 -16.15
N HIS A 421 16.52 3.45 -17.45
CA HIS A 421 16.98 2.29 -18.22
C HIS A 421 18.02 2.67 -19.28
N LEU A 422 18.96 1.77 -19.55
CA LEU A 422 19.92 1.88 -20.65
C LEU A 422 19.18 1.68 -21.99
N LEU A 423 19.23 2.68 -22.88
CA LEU A 423 18.63 2.62 -24.22
C LEU A 423 19.68 2.38 -25.32
N ALA A 424 20.90 2.85 -25.10
CA ALA A 424 22.13 2.52 -25.83
C ALA A 424 23.34 2.82 -24.93
N ASP A 425 24.54 2.39 -25.32
CA ASP A 425 25.79 2.50 -24.53
C ASP A 425 26.08 3.90 -23.93
N ASP A 426 25.54 4.96 -24.55
CA ASP A 426 25.70 6.37 -24.21
C ASP A 426 24.37 7.13 -24.03
N ALA A 427 23.25 6.43 -23.93
CA ALA A 427 21.91 7.03 -23.88
C ALA A 427 20.96 6.27 -22.93
N VAL A 428 20.24 7.01 -22.10
CA VAL A 428 19.30 6.46 -21.11
C VAL A 428 17.88 6.94 -21.39
N VAL A 429 16.90 6.16 -20.94
CA VAL A 429 15.49 6.56 -20.87
C VAL A 429 15.04 6.59 -19.41
N GLU A 430 14.65 7.77 -18.96
CA GLU A 430 14.22 8.06 -17.59
C GLU A 430 12.69 8.24 -17.55
N VAL A 431 12.03 7.61 -16.57
CA VAL A 431 10.60 7.72 -16.32
C VAL A 431 10.34 8.96 -15.47
N VAL A 432 9.83 10.02 -16.10
CA VAL A 432 9.56 11.33 -15.46
C VAL A 432 8.06 11.54 -15.28
N ARG A 433 7.66 12.46 -14.40
CA ARG A 433 6.23 12.73 -14.13
C ARG A 433 5.41 13.02 -15.40
N SER A 434 6.00 13.69 -16.38
CA SER A 434 5.35 14.03 -17.65
C SER A 434 5.38 12.94 -18.74
N GLY A 435 6.09 11.81 -18.52
CA GLY A 435 6.16 10.67 -19.43
C GLY A 435 7.50 9.94 -19.39
N LEU A 436 8.21 9.88 -20.52
CA LEU A 436 9.61 9.44 -20.61
C LEU A 436 10.51 10.58 -21.08
N TRP A 437 11.78 10.53 -20.70
CA TRP A 437 12.83 11.44 -21.14
C TRP A 437 14.06 10.65 -21.61
N VAL A 438 14.40 10.78 -22.90
CA VAL A 438 15.56 10.15 -23.55
C VAL A 438 16.69 11.18 -23.58
N ARG A 439 17.78 10.88 -22.86
CA ARG A 439 18.91 11.79 -22.62
C ARG A 439 20.25 11.05 -22.60
N LEU A 440 21.34 11.79 -22.53
CA LEU A 440 22.66 11.24 -22.17
C LEU A 440 22.70 10.89 -20.66
N PRO A 441 23.60 10.00 -20.20
CA PRO A 441 23.74 9.65 -18.78
C PRO A 441 24.00 10.85 -17.85
N HIS A 442 24.69 11.89 -18.33
CA HIS A 442 24.90 13.13 -17.57
C HIS A 442 23.61 13.97 -17.50
N ASP A 443 23.36 14.58 -16.34
CA ASP A 443 22.20 15.44 -16.13
C ASP A 443 22.44 16.84 -16.73
N PRO A 444 21.63 17.31 -17.70
CA PRO A 444 21.74 18.67 -18.21
C PRO A 444 21.22 19.70 -17.20
N PRO A 445 21.61 20.99 -17.31
CA PRO A 445 21.32 22.01 -16.28
C PRO A 445 19.83 22.24 -15.95
N TYR A 446 18.92 21.81 -16.83
CA TYR A 446 17.47 21.93 -16.68
C TYR A 446 16.76 20.62 -16.28
N ALA A 447 17.49 19.58 -15.87
CA ALA A 447 16.93 18.28 -15.48
C ALA A 447 15.78 18.38 -14.45
N ALA A 448 15.93 19.28 -13.47
CA ALA A 448 14.89 19.54 -12.46
C ALA A 448 13.58 20.11 -13.04
N GLU A 449 13.62 20.89 -14.13
CA GLU A 449 12.41 21.36 -14.83
C GLU A 449 11.68 20.19 -15.52
N VAL A 450 12.42 19.23 -16.09
CA VAL A 450 11.85 18.07 -16.78
C VAL A 450 11.22 17.07 -15.79
N ARG A 451 11.92 16.78 -14.69
CA ARG A 451 11.43 15.87 -13.62
C ARG A 451 10.20 16.43 -12.90
N SER A 452 10.16 17.74 -12.67
CA SER A 452 9.01 18.43 -12.03
C SER A 452 7.86 18.76 -12.98
N ALA A 453 8.00 18.55 -14.29
CA ALA A 453 6.95 18.82 -15.27
C ALA A 453 5.70 17.96 -15.05
N ASP A 454 4.54 18.60 -14.96
CA ASP A 454 3.27 17.91 -14.70
C ASP A 454 2.74 17.15 -15.94
N PRO A 455 1.97 16.06 -15.77
CA PRO A 455 1.47 15.26 -16.89
C PRO A 455 0.53 16.06 -17.80
N HIS A 456 0.77 16.00 -19.12
CA HIS A 456 -0.07 16.70 -20.09
C HIS A 456 -1.47 16.05 -20.19
N PRO A 457 -2.58 16.81 -20.19
CA PRO A 457 -3.92 16.25 -19.97
C PRO A 457 -4.38 15.20 -20.98
N GLY A 458 -4.07 15.38 -22.26
CA GLY A 458 -4.62 14.56 -23.35
C GLY A 458 -3.67 13.56 -24.02
N ARG A 459 -2.41 13.42 -23.57
CA ARG A 459 -1.43 12.47 -24.15
C ARG A 459 -0.17 12.36 -23.30
N ASP A 460 0.46 11.19 -23.32
CA ASP A 460 1.79 10.96 -22.76
C ASP A 460 2.88 11.49 -23.69
N ARG A 461 4.06 11.78 -23.13
CA ARG A 461 5.19 12.37 -23.87
C ARG A 461 6.41 11.47 -23.79
N VAL A 462 7.16 11.39 -24.89
CA VAL A 462 8.53 10.90 -24.91
C VAL A 462 9.40 12.07 -25.35
N LEU A 463 10.13 12.64 -24.41
CA LEU A 463 10.89 13.87 -24.57
C LEU A 463 12.33 13.50 -24.96
N CYS A 464 12.84 14.05 -26.05
CA CYS A 464 14.27 13.99 -26.37
C CYS A 464 14.98 15.17 -25.71
N ASP A 465 16.15 14.94 -25.13
CA ASP A 465 17.00 16.03 -24.67
C ASP A 465 17.58 16.87 -25.83
N ALA A 466 17.90 18.14 -25.57
CA ALA A 466 18.47 19.07 -26.55
C ALA A 466 19.56 19.99 -25.98
N ASP A 467 20.28 19.57 -24.94
CA ASP A 467 21.44 20.32 -24.44
C ASP A 467 22.56 20.39 -25.52
N SER A 468 22.66 19.34 -26.34
CA SER A 468 23.47 19.30 -27.57
C SER A 468 22.60 19.24 -28.83
N GLU A 469 22.71 20.23 -29.71
CA GLU A 469 22.08 20.19 -31.04
C GLU A 469 22.68 19.10 -31.96
N ALA A 470 23.90 18.63 -31.67
CA ALA A 470 24.55 17.56 -32.42
C ALA A 470 23.98 16.17 -32.07
N GLU A 471 23.63 15.95 -30.79
CA GLU A 471 23.04 14.68 -30.32
C GLU A 471 21.52 14.59 -30.48
N LEU A 472 20.82 15.73 -30.51
CA LEU A 472 19.37 15.79 -30.67
C LEU A 472 18.83 14.95 -31.87
N PRO A 473 19.46 14.90 -33.06
CA PRO A 473 19.04 14.00 -34.15
C PRO A 473 19.23 12.52 -33.84
N ARG A 474 20.22 12.15 -33.02
CA ARG A 474 20.49 10.77 -32.59
C ARG A 474 19.50 10.33 -31.50
N LEU A 475 19.33 11.13 -30.46
CA LEU A 475 18.35 10.90 -29.39
C LEU A 475 16.92 10.81 -29.95
N LYS A 476 16.56 11.63 -30.95
CA LYS A 476 15.28 11.52 -31.67
C LYS A 476 15.07 10.19 -32.39
N ARG A 477 16.12 9.58 -32.95
CA ARG A 477 16.02 8.24 -33.58
C ARG A 477 15.81 7.18 -32.51
N LEU A 478 16.63 7.16 -31.47
CA LEU A 478 16.49 6.22 -30.34
C LEU A 478 15.10 6.31 -29.69
N ALA A 479 14.61 7.52 -29.43
CA ALA A 479 13.26 7.76 -28.89
C ALA A 479 12.14 7.32 -29.85
N ALA A 480 12.30 7.52 -31.17
CA ALA A 480 11.35 7.04 -32.16
C ALA A 480 11.34 5.51 -32.24
N ASP A 481 12.50 4.87 -32.12
CA ASP A 481 12.68 3.43 -32.24
C ASP A 481 12.13 2.69 -31.00
N LEU A 482 12.36 3.25 -29.82
CA LEU A 482 11.67 2.87 -28.58
C LEU A 482 10.14 2.93 -28.75
N VAL A 483 9.61 4.06 -29.25
CA VAL A 483 8.17 4.23 -29.50
C VAL A 483 7.65 3.33 -30.63
N ARG A 484 8.49 2.89 -31.58
CA ARG A 484 8.12 1.87 -32.58
C ARG A 484 7.92 0.51 -31.93
N GLY A 485 8.73 0.12 -30.93
CA GLY A 485 8.60 -1.14 -30.20
C GLY A 485 7.36 -1.24 -29.30
N PHE A 486 6.83 -0.11 -28.82
CA PHE A 486 5.67 -0.10 -27.91
C PHE A 486 4.40 -0.74 -28.51
N PRO A 487 3.54 -1.37 -27.67
CA PRO A 487 2.21 -1.84 -28.06
C PRO A 487 1.38 -0.74 -28.75
N THR A 488 0.51 -1.14 -29.66
CA THR A 488 -0.22 -0.22 -30.56
C THR A 488 -1.04 0.83 -29.80
N GLU A 489 -1.53 0.46 -28.62
CA GLU A 489 -2.38 1.24 -27.73
C GLU A 489 -1.56 2.38 -27.10
N VAL A 490 -0.43 2.04 -26.49
CA VAL A 490 0.55 2.99 -25.93
C VAL A 490 1.11 3.88 -27.04
N ARG A 491 1.54 3.28 -28.16
CA ARG A 491 2.11 3.98 -29.33
C ARG A 491 1.14 5.00 -29.95
N ARG A 492 -0.18 4.79 -29.86
CA ARG A 492 -1.21 5.76 -30.27
C ARG A 492 -1.40 6.89 -29.26
N ALA A 493 -1.23 6.63 -27.96
CA ALA A 493 -1.37 7.61 -26.88
C ALA A 493 -0.14 8.52 -26.71
N VAL A 494 1.05 8.06 -27.07
CA VAL A 494 2.34 8.77 -26.92
C VAL A 494 2.55 9.83 -28.01
N ARG A 495 3.20 10.95 -27.68
CA ARG A 495 3.84 11.84 -28.67
C ARG A 495 5.30 12.12 -28.33
N LEU A 496 6.15 12.05 -29.35
CA LEU A 496 7.53 12.53 -29.27
C LEU A 496 7.54 14.06 -29.10
N GLY A 497 8.48 14.54 -28.30
CA GLY A 497 8.72 15.95 -28.05
C GLY A 497 10.21 16.22 -27.84
N VAL A 498 10.56 17.47 -27.56
CA VAL A 498 11.93 17.90 -27.31
C VAL A 498 11.92 18.78 -26.07
N CYS A 499 12.72 18.45 -25.06
CA CYS A 499 13.08 19.39 -24.00
C CYS A 499 14.01 20.43 -24.61
N ARG A 500 13.70 21.72 -24.46
CA ARG A 500 14.64 22.81 -24.73
C ARG A 500 14.85 23.56 -23.41
N PRO A 501 16.08 24.00 -23.09
CA PRO A 501 16.30 24.82 -21.91
C PRO A 501 15.40 26.06 -21.97
N THR A 502 14.60 26.26 -20.91
CA THR A 502 13.78 27.46 -20.75
C THR A 502 14.69 28.62 -20.35
N VAL A 503 15.52 29.12 -21.28
CA VAL A 503 16.33 30.32 -21.05
C VAL A 503 15.39 31.41 -20.53
N PRO A 504 15.57 31.90 -19.29
CA PRO A 504 14.63 32.82 -18.67
C PRO A 504 14.58 34.07 -19.54
N ALA A 505 13.42 34.29 -20.17
CA ALA A 505 13.29 35.28 -21.22
C ALA A 505 13.52 36.68 -20.64
N ARG A 506 14.75 37.20 -20.78
CA ARG A 506 15.05 38.62 -20.58
C ARG A 506 14.00 39.39 -21.34
N GLY A 507 13.16 40.12 -20.60
CA GLY A 507 11.81 40.40 -21.05
C GLY A 507 11.77 41.03 -22.43
N ARG A 508 11.17 40.33 -23.41
CA ARG A 508 10.53 41.04 -24.52
C ARG A 508 9.50 41.96 -23.87
N PRO A 509 9.56 43.29 -24.09
CA PRO A 509 8.57 44.19 -23.51
C PRO A 509 7.19 43.76 -23.97
N GLN A 510 6.37 43.29 -23.03
CA GLN A 510 4.98 42.98 -23.29
C GLN A 510 4.25 44.31 -23.36
N GLU A 511 4.11 44.86 -24.57
CA GLU A 511 3.46 46.15 -24.80
C GLU A 511 2.07 46.15 -24.16
N ARG A 512 1.94 46.94 -23.08
CA ARG A 512 0.70 47.15 -22.35
C ARG A 512 0.59 48.66 -22.07
N PRO A 513 -0.56 49.31 -22.31
CA PRO A 513 -0.61 50.77 -22.34
C PRO A 513 -0.20 51.43 -21.03
N ALA A 514 0.57 52.51 -21.12
CA ALA A 514 1.13 53.19 -19.95
C ALA A 514 0.05 53.96 -19.14
N PRO A 515 -0.05 53.76 -17.82
CA PRO A 515 -0.70 54.71 -16.93
C PRO A 515 0.19 55.97 -16.76
N ARG A 516 -0.42 57.09 -16.35
CA ARG A 516 0.27 58.38 -16.21
C ARG A 516 1.08 58.47 -14.89
N ALA A 517 2.04 59.40 -14.88
CA ALA A 517 3.00 59.61 -13.79
C ALA A 517 2.36 60.17 -12.50
N GLY A 518 3.02 59.92 -11.36
CA GLY A 518 2.68 60.44 -10.04
C GLY A 518 3.74 60.07 -8.98
N ASP A 519 4.74 60.94 -8.82
CA ASP A 519 5.62 61.18 -7.66
C ASP A 519 6.57 60.10 -7.07
N ARG A 520 7.67 60.62 -6.48
CA ARG A 520 8.72 59.93 -5.68
C ARG A 520 8.77 60.57 -4.29
N PRO A 521 9.32 59.88 -3.26
CA PRO A 521 10.74 60.07 -2.89
C PRO A 521 11.49 58.71 -2.79
N SER A 522 12.74 58.55 -3.25
CA SER A 522 14.03 59.16 -2.83
C SER A 522 14.69 58.45 -1.64
N SER A 523 15.87 57.87 -1.89
CA SER A 523 16.77 57.23 -0.92
C SER A 523 18.18 57.84 -1.03
N PRO A 524 19.05 57.71 -0.01
CA PRO A 524 20.47 58.03 -0.12
C PRO A 524 21.39 56.78 -0.18
N ASP A 525 22.42 56.86 -1.02
CA ASP A 525 23.68 56.10 -0.95
C ASP A 525 24.50 56.49 0.31
N ALA A 526 25.64 55.93 0.73
CA ALA A 526 26.54 54.79 0.38
C ALA A 526 27.36 54.50 1.69
N GLY A 527 28.29 53.55 1.87
CA GLY A 527 29.02 52.60 1.01
C GLY A 527 30.37 52.26 1.71
N GLY A 528 31.26 51.49 1.08
CA GLY A 528 32.63 51.23 1.58
C GLY A 528 32.87 49.81 2.12
N SER A 529 34.12 49.32 2.02
CA SER A 529 34.48 47.91 2.29
C SER A 529 35.83 47.79 3.00
N CYS A 530 35.95 46.79 3.90
CA CYS A 530 37.17 46.10 4.39
C CYS A 530 38.29 46.98 5.02
N PRO A 531 38.89 46.55 6.17
CA PRO A 531 39.90 45.49 6.09
C PRO A 531 40.01 44.51 7.29
N GLU A 532 40.70 43.40 7.03
CA GLU A 532 41.41 42.49 7.96
C GLU A 532 42.94 42.70 7.76
N PRO A 533 43.88 42.16 8.58
CA PRO A 533 43.72 41.32 9.78
C PRO A 533 44.53 41.81 11.01
N GLY A 534 44.44 41.08 12.14
CA GLY A 534 45.34 41.23 13.29
C GLY A 534 45.45 39.96 14.15
N GLY A 535 46.62 39.31 14.18
CA GLY A 535 46.80 37.98 14.79
C GLY A 535 47.21 37.96 16.26
N GLY A 536 46.76 36.94 16.99
CA GLY A 536 47.22 36.58 18.34
C GLY A 536 47.32 35.06 18.49
N ARG A 537 48.48 34.55 18.93
CA ARG A 537 48.82 33.11 18.95
C ARG A 537 48.96 32.60 20.38
N VAL A 538 48.38 31.44 20.65
CA VAL A 538 48.69 30.60 21.82
C VAL A 538 48.76 29.13 21.35
N ASP A 539 49.82 28.42 21.71
CA ASP A 539 50.05 27.02 21.31
C ASP A 539 49.51 26.02 22.35
N GLY A 540 49.03 24.82 21.94
CA GLY A 540 48.70 23.77 22.91
C GLY A 540 47.88 22.56 22.44
N ALA A 541 48.55 21.52 21.94
CA ALA A 541 48.04 20.14 21.75
C ALA A 541 46.84 19.94 20.78
N PRO A 542 46.46 18.68 20.49
CA PRO A 542 47.22 17.79 19.59
C PRO A 542 46.53 17.64 18.22
N ARG A 543 47.25 17.09 17.23
CA ARG A 543 46.65 16.66 15.95
C ARG A 543 45.71 15.48 16.17
N LEU A 544 44.42 15.75 16.29
CA LEU A 544 43.39 14.77 15.96
C LEU A 544 43.30 14.64 14.44
N THR A 545 43.34 13.41 13.94
CA THR A 545 42.84 13.07 12.60
C THR A 545 41.35 13.39 12.54
N ALA A 546 40.85 13.77 11.35
CA ALA A 546 39.41 13.96 11.17
C ALA A 546 38.65 12.67 11.54
N PRO A 547 37.55 12.73 12.32
CA PRO A 547 36.76 11.55 12.63
C PRO A 547 36.01 11.06 11.39
N ASP A 548 35.90 9.74 11.23
CA ASP A 548 35.05 9.13 10.22
C ASP A 548 33.58 9.49 10.50
N SER A 549 33.01 10.36 9.68
CA SER A 549 31.63 10.83 9.83
C SER A 549 30.60 9.68 9.74
N GLY A 550 30.90 8.63 8.98
CA GLY A 550 30.11 7.40 8.95
C GLY A 550 30.19 6.58 10.25
N HIS A 551 31.30 6.66 10.99
CA HIS A 551 31.51 5.91 12.24
C HIS A 551 30.66 6.49 13.37
N GLU A 552 30.72 7.81 13.58
CA GLU A 552 29.87 8.50 14.57
C GLU A 552 28.37 8.41 14.22
N GLY A 553 28.03 8.48 12.93
CA GLY A 553 26.67 8.26 12.45
C GLY A 553 26.13 6.87 12.79
N SER A 554 26.88 5.81 12.48
CA SER A 554 26.48 4.43 12.76
C SER A 554 26.31 4.15 14.25
N LEU A 555 27.20 4.69 15.09
CA LEU A 555 27.09 4.58 16.57
C LEU A 555 25.84 5.30 17.11
N SER A 556 25.54 6.49 16.57
CA SER A 556 24.38 7.28 16.97
C SER A 556 23.05 6.58 16.62
N VAL A 557 22.97 6.02 15.41
CA VAL A 557 21.81 5.23 14.97
C VAL A 557 21.67 3.94 15.79
N ALA A 558 22.78 3.23 16.05
CA ALA A 558 22.77 2.03 16.89
C ALA A 558 22.25 2.31 18.31
N ALA A 559 22.72 3.38 18.96
CA ALA A 559 22.26 3.78 20.29
C ALA A 559 20.75 4.12 20.30
N GLU A 560 20.24 4.82 19.30
CA GLU A 560 18.81 5.16 19.22
C GLU A 560 17.93 3.93 18.91
N ILE A 561 18.42 2.96 18.13
CA ILE A 561 17.71 1.68 17.90
C ILE A 561 17.63 0.88 19.21
N LEU A 562 18.74 0.74 19.95
CA LEU A 562 18.75 0.01 21.23
C LEU A 562 17.94 0.71 22.32
N ARG A 563 17.83 2.04 22.29
CA ARG A 563 16.93 2.80 23.17
C ARG A 563 15.44 2.56 22.86
N ARG A 564 15.11 2.21 21.61
CA ARG A 564 13.74 1.84 21.18
C ARG A 564 13.44 0.36 21.39
N HIS A 565 14.48 -0.49 21.32
CA HIS A 565 14.42 -1.95 21.37
C HIS A 565 15.35 -2.51 22.45
N PRO A 566 15.07 -2.27 23.75
CA PRO A 566 15.90 -2.75 24.85
C PRO A 566 16.02 -4.29 24.88
N GLU A 567 15.05 -5.02 24.32
CA GLU A 567 15.05 -6.48 24.16
C GLU A 567 16.30 -7.01 23.42
N LEU A 568 16.92 -6.19 22.55
CA LEU A 568 18.14 -6.55 21.82
C LEU A 568 19.40 -6.55 22.72
N THR A 569 19.35 -5.87 23.86
CA THR A 569 20.50 -5.70 24.79
C THR A 569 20.55 -6.72 25.92
N ALA A 570 19.55 -7.60 26.07
CA ALA A 570 19.19 -8.31 27.30
C ALA A 570 20.34 -8.84 28.20
N ASP A 571 21.41 -9.41 27.60
CA ASP A 571 22.55 -10.01 28.32
C ASP A 571 23.90 -9.31 28.05
N ARG A 572 23.93 -8.07 27.55
CA ARG A 572 25.17 -7.40 27.07
C ARG A 572 25.40 -6.02 27.68
N PRO A 573 26.68 -5.60 27.91
CA PRO A 573 26.99 -4.22 28.20
C PRO A 573 26.52 -3.28 27.06
N HIS A 574 25.89 -2.17 27.43
CA HIS A 574 25.40 -1.17 26.49
C HIS A 574 26.45 -0.66 25.47
N PRO A 575 27.73 -0.37 25.82
CA PRO A 575 28.71 0.06 24.81
C PRO A 575 29.01 -1.03 23.77
N ASP A 576 29.13 -2.28 24.19
CA ASP A 576 29.43 -3.42 23.30
C ASP A 576 28.25 -3.71 22.37
N ALA A 577 27.02 -3.57 22.88
CA ALA A 577 25.80 -3.68 22.10
C ALA A 577 25.70 -2.57 21.04
N VAL A 578 26.02 -1.31 21.38
CA VAL A 578 26.05 -0.18 20.43
C VAL A 578 27.15 -0.38 19.38
N ALA A 579 28.37 -0.74 19.79
CA ALA A 579 29.48 -0.97 18.87
C ALA A 579 29.21 -2.15 17.92
N GLY A 580 28.64 -3.25 18.44
CA GLY A 580 28.26 -4.41 17.65
C GLY A 580 27.17 -4.10 16.63
N LEU A 581 26.11 -3.39 17.04
CA LEU A 581 25.03 -3.02 16.12
C LEU A 581 25.47 -1.97 15.07
N ALA A 582 26.35 -1.04 15.45
CA ALA A 582 26.96 -0.09 14.53
C ALA A 582 27.83 -0.78 13.46
N ALA A 583 28.51 -1.88 13.79
CA ALA A 583 29.23 -2.71 12.81
C ALA A 583 28.28 -3.38 11.81
N VAL A 584 27.08 -3.82 12.24
CA VAL A 584 26.06 -4.33 11.30
C VAL A 584 25.56 -3.20 10.37
N LEU A 585 25.29 -2.02 10.91
CA LEU A 585 24.82 -0.86 10.13
C LEU A 585 25.86 -0.41 9.09
N ARG A 586 27.15 -0.36 9.45
CA ARG A 586 28.24 -0.14 8.48
C ARG A 586 28.25 -1.20 7.39
N ARG A 587 28.27 -2.48 7.78
CA ARG A 587 28.30 -3.59 6.81
C ARG A 587 27.09 -3.56 5.86
N LEU A 588 25.90 -3.18 6.32
CA LEU A 588 24.73 -3.02 5.45
C LEU A 588 24.96 -1.92 4.40
N ALA A 589 25.38 -0.72 4.82
CA ALA A 589 25.66 0.41 3.94
C ALA A 589 26.80 0.14 2.93
N GLU A 590 27.84 -0.58 3.34
CA GLU A 590 28.93 -1.05 2.45
C GLU A 590 28.44 -1.93 1.29
N THR A 591 27.25 -2.53 1.40
CA THR A 591 26.62 -3.32 0.31
C THR A 591 25.83 -2.49 -0.70
N GLU A 592 25.65 -1.19 -0.47
CA GLU A 592 24.85 -0.32 -1.36
C GLU A 592 25.71 0.50 -2.35
N GLU A 593 27.03 0.38 -2.29
CA GLU A 593 27.99 1.01 -3.22
C GLU A 593 28.27 0.13 -4.47
N PRO A 594 27.81 0.50 -5.67
CA PRO A 594 27.86 -0.37 -6.85
C PRO A 594 29.18 -0.20 -7.64
N GLY A 595 30.30 -0.74 -7.15
CA GLY A 595 31.59 -0.59 -7.84
C GLY A 595 32.76 -1.43 -7.34
N GLY A 596 32.78 -2.74 -7.60
CA GLY A 596 33.89 -3.62 -7.22
C GLY A 596 34.07 -4.83 -8.13
N THR A 597 34.75 -4.66 -9.27
CA THR A 597 35.17 -5.80 -10.11
C THR A 597 36.27 -6.62 -9.41
N GLY A 598 36.14 -7.94 -9.44
CA GLY A 598 37.07 -8.86 -8.75
C GLY A 598 38.46 -8.90 -9.37
N ALA A 599 39.34 -7.96 -8.99
CA ALA A 599 40.70 -7.85 -9.51
C ALA A 599 41.80 -7.50 -8.48
N GLU A 600 41.48 -7.20 -7.22
CA GLU A 600 42.48 -6.89 -6.16
C GLU A 600 42.55 -7.93 -5.03
N ALA A 601 42.42 -9.23 -5.37
CA ALA A 601 42.60 -10.33 -4.43
C ALA A 601 44.08 -10.58 -4.01
N ALA A 602 44.98 -9.60 -4.21
CA ALA A 602 46.40 -9.70 -3.93
C ALA A 602 46.95 -8.37 -3.36
N ALA A 603 47.74 -8.47 -2.28
CA ALA A 603 48.49 -7.38 -1.64
C ALA A 603 47.69 -6.26 -0.91
N GLY A 604 46.38 -6.41 -0.68
CA GLY A 604 45.62 -5.62 0.29
C GLY A 604 45.27 -6.44 1.55
N ARG A 605 45.83 -6.09 2.72
CA ARG A 605 45.50 -6.76 3.99
C ARG A 605 44.24 -6.11 4.58
N PRO A 606 43.06 -6.78 4.63
CA PRO A 606 41.89 -6.19 5.27
C PRO A 606 42.18 -5.95 6.75
N VAL A 607 41.78 -4.78 7.27
CA VAL A 607 42.08 -4.37 8.64
C VAL A 607 41.30 -5.25 9.63
N PRO A 608 41.97 -6.01 10.52
CA PRO A 608 41.27 -6.87 11.47
C PRO A 608 40.72 -6.05 12.64
N GLY A 609 39.40 -5.91 12.72
CA GLY A 609 38.71 -5.25 13.83
C GLY A 609 37.29 -5.76 14.04
N ASP A 610 36.42 -5.55 13.06
CA ASP A 610 34.96 -5.63 13.27
C ASP A 610 34.37 -7.06 13.32
N GLY A 611 35.13 -8.12 13.06
CA GLY A 611 34.58 -9.49 12.92
C GLY A 611 33.76 -10.00 14.13
N GLU A 612 34.24 -9.80 15.35
CA GLU A 612 33.48 -10.20 16.56
C GLU A 612 32.42 -9.15 16.97
N LEU A 613 32.60 -7.87 16.61
CA LEU A 613 31.57 -6.83 16.79
C LEU A 613 30.37 -7.10 15.89
N LEU A 614 30.61 -7.39 14.61
CA LEU A 614 29.62 -7.77 13.61
C LEU A 614 28.90 -9.06 14.02
N ARG A 615 29.62 -10.08 14.50
CA ARG A 615 29.00 -11.27 15.14
C ARG A 615 28.18 -10.93 16.38
N THR A 616 28.61 -9.97 17.20
CA THR A 616 27.88 -9.54 18.40
C THR A 616 26.58 -8.83 18.04
N GLY A 617 26.60 -7.90 17.09
CA GLY A 617 25.42 -7.23 16.55
C GLY A 617 24.47 -8.18 15.83
N LEU A 618 24.98 -9.06 14.96
CA LEU A 618 24.15 -10.09 14.31
C LEU A 618 23.50 -11.03 15.36
N ARG A 619 24.18 -11.38 16.45
CA ARG A 619 23.60 -12.15 17.58
C ARG A 619 22.57 -11.38 18.43
N MET A 620 22.31 -10.12 18.16
CA MET A 620 21.21 -9.36 18.78
C MET A 620 19.93 -9.42 17.94
N LEU A 621 20.05 -9.72 16.64
CA LEU A 621 18.93 -9.68 15.69
C LEU A 621 18.05 -10.95 15.69
N PRO A 622 16.79 -10.87 15.22
CA PRO A 622 15.88 -12.02 15.13
C PRO A 622 16.41 -13.15 14.24
N VAL A 623 16.19 -14.40 14.67
CA VAL A 623 16.63 -15.60 13.97
C VAL A 623 15.68 -15.95 12.81
N HIS A 624 16.23 -16.20 11.61
CA HIS A 624 15.50 -16.82 10.52
C HIS A 624 15.71 -18.35 10.51
N ARG A 625 14.62 -19.12 10.57
CA ARG A 625 14.60 -20.57 10.42
C ARG A 625 13.75 -20.93 9.21
N GLY A 626 14.35 -21.47 8.15
CA GLY A 626 13.64 -21.70 6.88
C GLY A 626 14.54 -21.79 5.66
N ALA A 627 13.92 -21.81 4.48
CA ALA A 627 14.56 -21.99 3.18
C ALA A 627 14.93 -20.64 2.53
N THR A 628 16.14 -20.14 2.76
CA THR A 628 16.66 -18.96 2.06
C THR A 628 17.26 -19.32 0.70
N GLY A 629 17.63 -18.32 -0.09
CA GLY A 629 18.52 -18.50 -1.22
C GLY A 629 19.22 -17.22 -1.67
N LEU A 630 20.25 -17.38 -2.49
CA LEU A 630 21.01 -16.32 -3.13
C LEU A 630 21.38 -16.77 -4.55
N ARG A 631 21.71 -15.83 -5.43
CA ARG A 631 22.21 -16.11 -6.78
C ARG A 631 23.64 -15.61 -6.91
N ALA A 632 24.50 -16.41 -7.55
CA ALA A 632 25.92 -16.09 -7.70
C ALA A 632 26.44 -16.48 -9.08
N THR A 633 27.57 -15.89 -9.49
CA THR A 633 28.32 -16.33 -10.68
C THR A 633 29.46 -17.24 -10.24
N LEU A 634 29.35 -18.53 -10.54
CA LEU A 634 30.42 -19.50 -10.39
C LEU A 634 31.01 -19.87 -11.76
N ASP A 635 32.31 -20.12 -11.82
CA ASP A 635 32.87 -20.89 -12.93
C ASP A 635 32.62 -22.41 -12.74
N GLU A 636 33.09 -23.20 -13.70
CA GLU A 636 32.88 -24.65 -13.68
C GLU A 636 33.75 -25.38 -12.64
N ALA A 637 34.96 -24.89 -12.35
CA ALA A 637 35.81 -25.43 -11.31
C ALA A 637 35.23 -25.14 -9.91
N MET A 638 34.62 -23.97 -9.70
CA MET A 638 33.90 -23.63 -8.48
C MET A 638 32.67 -24.53 -8.28
N ARG A 639 31.85 -24.78 -9.30
CA ARG A 639 30.73 -25.75 -9.21
C ARG A 639 31.22 -27.15 -8.84
N GLN A 640 32.29 -27.62 -9.46
CA GLN A 640 32.88 -28.92 -9.14
C GLN A 640 33.50 -28.97 -7.74
N TRP A 641 34.10 -27.87 -7.26
CA TRP A 641 34.59 -27.74 -5.89
C TRP A 641 33.46 -27.87 -4.87
N TYR A 642 32.34 -27.14 -5.05
CA TYR A 642 31.16 -27.26 -4.19
C TYR A 642 30.57 -28.68 -4.21
N ALA A 643 30.46 -29.31 -5.38
CA ALA A 643 29.98 -30.69 -5.50
C ALA A 643 30.89 -31.71 -4.80
N GLY A 644 32.19 -31.42 -4.67
CA GLY A 644 33.16 -32.21 -3.91
C GLY A 644 33.19 -31.93 -2.41
N GLN A 645 32.64 -30.81 -1.93
CA GLN A 645 32.68 -30.48 -0.50
C GLN A 645 31.63 -31.24 0.31
N ARG A 646 32.03 -31.72 1.50
CA ARG A 646 31.07 -32.20 2.51
C ARG A 646 30.60 -31.06 3.43
N LEU A 647 31.48 -30.10 3.72
CA LEU A 647 31.22 -28.95 4.58
C LEU A 647 31.97 -27.73 4.02
N VAL A 648 31.25 -26.63 3.82
CA VAL A 648 31.82 -25.31 3.52
C VAL A 648 31.78 -24.46 4.79
N VAL A 649 32.74 -23.57 4.96
CA VAL A 649 32.74 -22.54 6.01
C VAL A 649 32.95 -21.21 5.32
N ASP A 650 32.01 -20.28 5.48
CA ASP A 650 32.17 -18.93 4.94
C ASP A 650 32.96 -18.07 5.94
N PRO A 651 34.14 -17.52 5.59
CA PRO A 651 34.88 -16.62 6.47
C PRO A 651 34.25 -15.23 6.58
N GLN A 652 33.27 -14.88 5.74
CA GLN A 652 32.62 -13.57 5.67
C GLN A 652 31.12 -13.65 6.02
N VAL A 653 30.43 -12.52 5.93
CA VAL A 653 28.96 -12.47 5.95
C VAL A 653 28.44 -12.96 4.60
N CYS A 654 27.80 -14.12 4.58
CA CYS A 654 26.96 -14.55 3.47
C CYS A 654 25.58 -13.87 3.59
N GLU A 655 25.16 -13.17 2.53
CA GLU A 655 23.81 -12.61 2.40
C GLU A 655 22.91 -13.56 1.60
N ALA A 656 21.66 -13.72 2.03
CA ALA A 656 20.63 -14.46 1.31
C ALA A 656 19.24 -13.82 1.54
N SER A 657 18.26 -14.17 0.73
CA SER A 657 16.87 -13.78 0.91
C SER A 657 16.01 -14.95 1.41
N ALA A 658 15.13 -14.67 2.37
CA ALA A 658 14.08 -15.59 2.83
C ALA A 658 13.02 -15.89 1.75
N LEU A 659 12.87 -15.02 0.74
CA LEU A 659 11.96 -15.25 -0.38
C LEU A 659 12.54 -16.22 -1.42
N GLY A 660 13.86 -16.32 -1.53
CA GLY A 660 14.60 -17.22 -2.43
C GLY A 660 15.77 -16.52 -3.12
N PRO A 661 16.50 -17.17 -4.05
CA PRO A 661 17.44 -16.48 -4.92
C PRO A 661 16.73 -15.32 -5.62
N ARG A 662 17.25 -14.10 -5.47
CA ARG A 662 16.74 -12.90 -6.14
C ARG A 662 17.12 -12.93 -7.63
N ASP A 663 16.41 -12.15 -8.45
CA ASP A 663 16.70 -12.01 -9.88
C ASP A 663 17.88 -11.06 -10.19
N GLU A 664 18.95 -11.26 -9.42
CA GLU A 664 20.27 -10.64 -9.57
C GLU A 664 21.07 -11.37 -10.69
N PRO A 665 22.09 -10.74 -11.29
CA PRO A 665 22.89 -11.37 -12.35
C PRO A 665 23.80 -12.48 -11.80
N GLY A 666 23.45 -13.74 -12.08
CA GLY A 666 24.28 -14.90 -11.77
C GLY A 666 23.87 -16.17 -12.51
N ASN A 667 24.71 -17.21 -12.43
CA ASN A 667 24.56 -18.46 -13.17
C ASN A 667 24.34 -19.71 -12.29
N THR A 668 24.39 -19.55 -10.97
CA THR A 668 24.22 -20.62 -9.99
C THR A 668 23.32 -20.13 -8.86
N ASP A 669 22.23 -20.86 -8.61
CA ASP A 669 21.26 -20.58 -7.54
C ASP A 669 21.62 -21.41 -6.30
N PHE A 670 21.91 -20.74 -5.19
CA PHE A 670 22.17 -21.38 -3.90
C PHE A 670 20.88 -21.41 -3.07
N LEU A 671 20.53 -22.58 -2.53
CA LEU A 671 19.39 -22.77 -1.65
C LEU A 671 19.88 -23.25 -0.29
N ILE A 672 19.63 -22.47 0.77
CA ILE A 672 20.22 -22.69 2.09
C ILE A 672 19.11 -22.90 3.12
N TRP A 673 19.15 -24.03 3.84
CA TRP A 673 18.29 -24.23 5.01
C TRP A 673 18.92 -23.56 6.23
N SER A 674 18.39 -22.38 6.58
CA SER A 674 18.83 -21.54 7.70
C SER A 674 18.37 -22.07 9.05
N VAL A 675 19.25 -22.00 10.04
CA VAL A 675 19.05 -22.45 11.42
C VAL A 675 19.45 -21.36 12.42
N ASP A 676 20.44 -20.53 12.10
CA ASP A 676 20.93 -19.41 12.90
C ASP A 676 21.22 -18.14 12.06
N GLY A 677 20.84 -18.10 10.77
CA GLY A 677 20.80 -16.85 9.99
C GLY A 677 19.94 -15.75 10.66
N ARG A 678 20.23 -14.47 10.36
CA ARG A 678 19.69 -13.30 11.07
C ARG A 678 18.93 -12.36 10.15
N ARG A 679 17.70 -11.99 10.51
CA ARG A 679 16.90 -11.01 9.76
C ARG A 679 17.37 -9.59 10.08
N THR A 680 17.51 -8.76 9.05
CA THR A 680 17.95 -7.36 9.19
C THR A 680 16.83 -6.34 9.02
N ASP A 681 15.57 -6.77 8.93
CA ASP A 681 14.40 -5.92 8.64
C ASP A 681 14.12 -4.84 9.71
N LEU A 682 14.69 -5.00 10.91
CA LEU A 682 14.67 -4.00 11.99
C LEU A 682 15.74 -2.89 11.81
N LEU A 683 16.78 -3.12 11.00
CA LEU A 683 17.86 -2.17 10.71
C LEU A 683 17.75 -1.57 9.30
N ASP A 684 17.40 -2.42 8.34
CA ASP A 684 17.13 -2.09 6.95
C ASP A 684 15.73 -2.61 6.56
N PRO A 685 14.69 -1.75 6.66
CA PRO A 685 13.34 -2.07 6.22
C PRO A 685 13.16 -2.06 4.68
N LEU A 686 14.19 -1.71 3.90
CA LEU A 686 14.13 -1.73 2.42
C LEU A 686 14.36 -3.15 1.88
N CYS A 687 15.18 -3.96 2.57
CA CYS A 687 15.33 -5.40 2.30
C CYS A 687 14.71 -6.27 3.43
N PRO A 688 13.37 -6.30 3.61
CA PRO A 688 12.73 -7.05 4.70
C PRO A 688 12.86 -8.58 4.59
N ASP A 689 13.30 -9.07 3.43
CA ASP A 689 13.60 -10.47 3.11
C ASP A 689 15.05 -10.86 3.43
N ARG A 690 15.96 -9.90 3.67
CA ARG A 690 17.39 -10.11 3.88
C ARG A 690 17.67 -10.92 5.14
N VAL A 691 18.48 -11.96 4.96
CA VAL A 691 19.01 -12.85 5.99
C VAL A 691 20.53 -12.87 5.86
N LEU A 692 21.22 -12.40 6.90
CA LEU A 692 22.67 -12.46 7.00
C LEU A 692 23.10 -13.66 7.84
N PHE A 693 23.99 -14.49 7.31
CA PHE A 693 24.70 -15.51 8.07
C PHE A 693 25.96 -14.91 8.71
N LEU A 694 26.35 -15.45 9.86
CA LEU A 694 27.46 -14.90 10.64
C LEU A 694 28.82 -15.25 9.99
N PRO A 695 29.85 -14.40 10.11
CA PRO A 695 31.23 -14.77 9.79
C PRO A 695 31.64 -16.06 10.51
N GLY A 696 32.09 -17.05 9.74
CA GLY A 696 32.38 -18.40 10.20
C GLY A 696 31.18 -19.38 10.19
N SER A 697 30.03 -19.02 9.60
CA SER A 697 28.89 -19.95 9.45
C SER A 697 29.28 -21.17 8.62
N ARG A 698 28.73 -22.33 9.02
CA ARG A 698 29.13 -23.66 8.54
C ARG A 698 27.98 -24.28 7.75
N PHE A 699 28.23 -24.62 6.48
CA PHE A 699 27.21 -25.09 5.55
C PHE A 699 27.51 -26.52 5.08
N ARG A 700 26.66 -27.46 5.51
CA ARG A 700 26.66 -28.85 5.04
C ARG A 700 26.11 -28.87 3.61
N VAL A 701 26.97 -29.17 2.63
CA VAL A 701 26.55 -29.22 1.21
C VAL A 701 25.73 -30.48 0.97
N LEU A 702 24.56 -30.31 0.37
CA LEU A 702 23.59 -31.35 0.07
C LEU A 702 23.68 -31.71 -1.42
N GLY A 703 23.48 -32.98 -1.76
CA GLY A 703 23.32 -33.36 -3.17
C GLY A 703 22.03 -32.76 -3.73
N ALA A 704 22.13 -32.03 -4.85
CA ALA A 704 20.96 -31.58 -5.59
C ALA A 704 20.18 -32.78 -6.18
N GLU A 705 18.87 -32.63 -6.35
CA GLU A 705 18.07 -33.66 -7.02
C GLU A 705 18.49 -33.79 -8.51
N PRO A 706 18.63 -35.03 -9.04
CA PRO A 706 18.89 -35.23 -10.46
C PRO A 706 17.79 -34.58 -11.32
N GLY A 707 18.17 -33.62 -12.17
CA GLY A 707 17.25 -32.87 -13.03
C GLY A 707 17.16 -31.36 -12.74
N ILE A 708 17.84 -30.85 -11.70
CA ILE A 708 17.89 -29.40 -11.40
C ILE A 708 19.30 -28.84 -11.70
N PRO A 709 19.64 -28.53 -12.98
CA PRO A 709 20.93 -27.95 -13.31
C PRO A 709 21.07 -26.52 -12.74
N GLY A 710 22.29 -26.17 -12.31
CA GLY A 710 22.62 -24.83 -11.81
C GLY A 710 22.20 -24.54 -10.36
N VAL A 711 21.76 -25.53 -9.57
CA VAL A 711 21.38 -25.33 -8.16
C VAL A 711 22.37 -26.02 -7.20
N VAL A 712 22.81 -25.29 -6.17
CA VAL A 712 23.59 -25.82 -5.04
C VAL A 712 22.72 -25.78 -3.77
N MET A 713 22.41 -26.94 -3.20
CA MET A 713 21.64 -27.04 -1.96
C MET A 713 22.57 -27.16 -0.75
N MET A 714 22.29 -26.43 0.33
CA MET A 714 23.07 -26.45 1.57
C MET A 714 22.18 -26.39 2.81
N ARG A 715 22.71 -26.84 3.95
CA ARG A 715 22.08 -26.71 5.26
C ARG A 715 23.04 -26.06 6.25
N GLU A 716 22.60 -25.06 6.98
CA GLU A 716 23.37 -24.48 8.08
C GLU A 716 23.53 -25.51 9.21
N VAL A 717 24.75 -25.61 9.75
CA VAL A 717 25.13 -26.49 10.86
C VAL A 717 25.32 -25.62 12.10
N GLY A 718 24.44 -25.79 13.09
CA GLY A 718 24.41 -24.97 14.28
C GLY A 718 25.66 -25.07 15.17
N PRO A 719 25.86 -24.12 16.10
CA PRO A 719 26.92 -24.20 17.09
C PRO A 719 26.76 -25.47 17.95
N GLY A 720 27.79 -26.31 18.00
CA GLY A 720 27.77 -27.60 18.70
C GLY A 720 27.12 -28.75 17.92
N GLU A 721 26.59 -28.53 16.71
CA GLU A 721 25.99 -29.58 15.89
C GLU A 721 27.04 -30.42 15.13
N THR A 722 26.86 -31.74 15.14
CA THR A 722 27.55 -32.67 14.25
C THR A 722 27.15 -32.42 12.79
N PRO A 723 28.08 -32.11 11.86
CA PRO A 723 27.74 -31.83 10.47
C PRO A 723 26.97 -32.96 9.75
N GLU A 724 27.19 -34.20 10.18
CA GLU A 724 26.68 -35.40 9.53
C GLU A 724 25.41 -35.92 10.24
N ASP A 725 24.25 -35.37 9.87
CA ASP A 725 22.93 -35.87 10.28
C ASP A 725 22.11 -36.23 9.01
N PRO A 726 22.11 -37.51 8.59
CA PRO A 726 21.32 -37.97 7.44
C PRO A 726 19.79 -37.87 7.62
N GLY A 727 19.29 -37.56 8.81
CA GLY A 727 17.88 -37.23 9.05
C GLY A 727 17.60 -35.77 8.66
N ARG A 728 18.39 -34.83 9.21
CA ARG A 728 18.30 -33.39 8.91
C ARG A 728 18.64 -33.07 7.47
N ASP A 729 19.68 -33.68 6.91
CA ASP A 729 20.07 -33.47 5.51
C ASP A 729 18.91 -33.86 4.57
N ARG A 730 18.26 -35.02 4.79
CA ARG A 730 17.08 -35.43 4.02
C ARG A 730 15.84 -34.57 4.29
N ALA A 731 15.70 -33.95 5.47
CA ALA A 731 14.63 -33.00 5.74
C ALA A 731 14.85 -31.68 4.98
N ALA A 732 16.06 -31.12 5.06
CA ALA A 732 16.45 -29.91 4.35
C ALA A 732 16.29 -30.04 2.82
N VAL A 733 16.75 -31.14 2.20
CA VAL A 733 16.55 -31.36 0.75
C VAL A 733 15.06 -31.31 0.38
N ARG A 734 14.17 -31.95 1.15
CA ARG A 734 12.71 -31.93 0.85
C ARG A 734 12.11 -30.53 0.95
N GLU A 735 12.46 -29.77 1.99
CA GLU A 735 11.91 -28.42 2.19
C GLU A 735 12.49 -27.40 1.21
N LEU A 736 13.80 -27.48 0.90
CA LEU A 736 14.43 -26.65 -0.14
C LEU A 736 13.85 -26.96 -1.53
N THR A 737 13.64 -28.25 -1.85
CA THR A 737 12.99 -28.66 -3.12
C THR A 737 11.54 -28.19 -3.19
N ARG A 738 10.77 -28.28 -2.10
CA ARG A 738 9.40 -27.75 -2.02
C ARG A 738 9.38 -26.23 -2.27
N ALA A 739 10.24 -25.50 -1.56
CA ALA A 739 10.36 -24.05 -1.72
C ALA A 739 10.76 -23.68 -3.16
N TRP A 740 11.70 -24.42 -3.76
CA TRP A 740 12.17 -24.20 -5.12
C TRP A 740 11.06 -24.39 -6.17
N ARG A 741 10.38 -25.54 -6.15
CA ARG A 741 9.29 -25.84 -7.11
C ARG A 741 8.12 -24.87 -6.95
N GLY A 742 7.79 -24.48 -5.72
CA GLY A 742 6.78 -23.47 -5.42
C GLY A 742 7.11 -22.08 -5.98
N ARG A 743 8.38 -21.69 -6.01
CA ARG A 743 8.86 -20.43 -6.62
C ARG A 743 8.85 -20.46 -8.15
N ARG A 744 9.16 -21.62 -8.76
CA ARG A 744 9.20 -21.78 -10.24
C ARG A 744 7.82 -21.88 -10.91
N GLY A 745 6.75 -22.08 -10.14
CA GLY A 745 5.39 -22.18 -10.66
C GLY A 745 5.00 -23.58 -11.17
N ASP A 746 5.83 -24.61 -10.94
CA ASP A 746 5.59 -26.01 -11.32
C ASP A 746 4.54 -26.69 -10.40
N GLY A 747 3.39 -26.04 -10.27
CA GLY A 747 2.30 -26.33 -9.33
C GLY A 747 1.16 -27.17 -9.91
N GLY A 748 1.47 -28.18 -10.72
CA GLY A 748 0.52 -29.23 -11.10
C GLY A 748 0.20 -29.34 -12.60
N ALA A 749 0.57 -30.49 -13.15
CA ALA A 749 -0.20 -31.22 -14.16
C ALA A 749 -0.75 -32.50 -13.50
#